data_AF-A0A8H8NI57-F1
#
_entry.id   AF-A0A8H8NI57-F1
#
_cell.length_a   1.000
_cell.length_b   1.000
_cell.length_c   1.000
_cell.angle_alpha   90.00
_cell.angle_beta   90.00
_cell.angle_gamma   90.00
#
_symmetry.space_group_name_H-M   'P 1'
#
loop_
_entity.id
_entity.type
_entity.pdbx_description
1 polymer ?
#
loop_
_entity_poly.entity_id
_entity_poly.type
_entity_poly.pdbx_seq_one_letter_code
_entity_poly.pdbx_strand_id
1 'polypeptide(L)'
;MPLCPLVRCLLPLLAHTADDAVNPFEHMPFTSPTFREILMLAPLATDDPEEDMHSDILVDIEGEGDQIVDAAQGLVLDNVKLGQLKVPVASKLSPEVLLLANSFYRDWLWPKIKEYRAAGQDTNYALDRIDLPKVRKGAPDMTGSDGGFSCYRIVMQTLMNREGGVMDIVEQVMKRAGVTPAHAWLHLREENRLPPGKSKVDDYEVLPPQSATGYVGPQVVDVVAETLFGPEALTPSGKVIRLYAEVGNVLVRRAWERLWRKLKTAVGKSKELYERFDLTLKVAEDLGTDAAMAAAVLAFRQWRVDGAEKTMEVEDVNFKQAESRLGQLCHELGYDMYGQLNRAGKRTAKKKEQKKRKAISKLATEQDIAASQDNYEAFCEALRPPSPGVEPGPARNRFDLLEDYGDLGMKDYAGRSVGEMFADLGLPGATYFPFGTSGSNPEKPISMMPHQVAGTSAILKRAFTGDQDSPALPTFLCDDVGLGKTAQLLGVIQMIAHMRQQQEYHPSKKLVPPPMAAPAGKNTPYFAGLDEIPNLPHLLIMPRTLSDQWTSEIDKFTTKGSFQVVRYNSDQDNLPRFFSSGDYQKAAGADGRRAGRVIVIADQSRLLGFDRQAIDTQAKNCFEVPPKKGCMAAQLKLAEGDPTQLKRRQKTMVAGNIWDQRFATVIYDESHNLRNDRLTNLASIIISDHALLRIAATATPLFTGPKDLCGQCRVLRFSPFIGLQGQNLYKRLREMEKQAKKDWDDEAAEVISDAIDDGAEDDLARVAQITEDVRRRYDSGDQKKILQTQFIHEESIETVRELILPIIVRRTCDSKDMDGKPLLPMRRYKELMAWSPLSSEEQAVLDMVNKVHDEHVQLRKRGLLFDPKVLVWEDFLMG
;
A
#
# COMPACT_ATOMS: atom_id res chain seq x y z
N MET A 1 -32.04 2.91 -22.30
CA MET A 1 -32.93 1.97 -21.57
C MET A 1 -33.98 2.69 -20.73
N PRO A 2 -35.18 2.10 -20.53
CA PRO A 2 -36.16 2.56 -19.53
C PRO A 2 -35.53 2.59 -18.13
N LEU A 3 -36.14 3.28 -17.16
CA LEU A 3 -35.61 3.35 -15.78
C LEU A 3 -35.79 2.05 -14.97
N CYS A 4 -36.63 1.13 -15.46
CA CYS A 4 -36.92 -0.15 -14.81
C CYS A 4 -35.72 -1.09 -14.62
N PRO A 5 -34.73 -1.20 -15.53
CA PRO A 5 -33.58 -2.09 -15.35
C PRO A 5 -32.69 -1.71 -14.16
N LEU A 6 -32.59 -0.42 -13.81
CA LEU A 6 -31.79 0.00 -12.65
C LEU A 6 -32.41 -0.45 -11.32
N VAL A 7 -33.75 -0.40 -11.23
CA VAL A 7 -34.46 -0.85 -10.02
C VAL A 7 -34.52 -2.37 -9.96
N ARG A 8 -34.52 -3.04 -11.11
CA ARG A 8 -34.46 -4.50 -11.19
C ARG A 8 -33.07 -5.07 -10.94
N CYS A 9 -32.00 -4.28 -11.10
CA CYS A 9 -30.64 -4.85 -11.08
C CYS A 9 -30.22 -5.43 -9.73
N LEU A 10 -30.85 -5.02 -8.61
CA LEU A 10 -30.59 -5.60 -7.30
C LEU A 10 -31.43 -6.85 -7.02
N LEU A 11 -32.52 -7.07 -7.77
CA LEU A 11 -33.45 -8.18 -7.51
C LEU A 11 -32.81 -9.57 -7.72
N PRO A 12 -31.91 -9.80 -8.71
CA PRO A 12 -31.19 -11.06 -8.82
C PRO A 12 -30.41 -11.44 -7.56
N LEU A 13 -30.02 -10.49 -6.71
CA LEU A 13 -29.33 -10.78 -5.46
C LEU A 13 -30.22 -11.51 -4.45
N LEU A 14 -31.55 -11.45 -4.61
CA LEU A 14 -32.45 -12.29 -3.83
C LEU A 14 -32.17 -13.78 -4.01
N ALA A 15 -31.54 -14.19 -5.12
CA ALA A 15 -31.09 -15.57 -5.31
C ALA A 15 -30.10 -16.07 -4.23
N HIS A 16 -29.45 -15.16 -3.49
CA HIS A 16 -28.58 -15.49 -2.34
C HIS A 16 -29.34 -15.61 -1.01
N THR A 17 -30.59 -15.15 -0.96
CA THR A 17 -31.44 -15.27 0.22
C THR A 17 -31.81 -16.74 0.39
N ALA A 18 -31.61 -17.29 1.58
CA ALA A 18 -31.93 -18.69 1.89
C ALA A 18 -33.44 -18.96 1.71
N ASP A 19 -33.81 -20.20 1.36
CA ASP A 19 -35.21 -20.54 1.09
C ASP A 19 -36.09 -20.51 2.34
N ASP A 20 -35.50 -20.75 3.51
CA ASP A 20 -36.12 -20.66 4.82
C ASP A 20 -36.18 -19.22 5.38
N ALA A 21 -35.59 -18.25 4.68
CA ALA A 21 -35.59 -16.86 5.11
C ALA A 21 -37.01 -16.29 5.27
N VAL A 22 -37.29 -15.81 6.48
CA VAL A 22 -38.55 -15.15 6.80
C VAL A 22 -38.59 -13.77 6.14
N ASN A 23 -37.49 -13.02 6.19
CA ASN A 23 -37.40 -11.65 5.70
C ASN A 23 -36.23 -11.46 4.70
N PRO A 24 -36.46 -10.89 3.50
CA PRO A 24 -35.39 -10.72 2.52
C PRO A 24 -34.34 -9.66 2.91
N PHE A 25 -34.61 -8.82 3.91
CA PHE A 25 -33.67 -7.80 4.39
C PHE A 25 -32.65 -8.32 5.41
N GLU A 26 -32.86 -9.52 5.96
CA GLU A 26 -31.93 -10.23 6.86
C GLU A 26 -30.77 -10.88 6.09
N HIS A 27 -30.70 -10.65 4.77
CA HIS A 27 -29.68 -11.22 3.90
C HIS A 27 -28.97 -10.15 3.08
N MET A 28 -27.82 -10.55 2.56
CA MET A 28 -27.02 -9.75 1.64
C MET A 28 -27.83 -9.36 0.39
N PRO A 29 -27.65 -8.13 -0.14
CA PRO A 29 -26.68 -7.14 0.30
C PRO A 29 -27.16 -6.24 1.45
N PHE A 30 -28.40 -6.39 1.95
CA PHE A 30 -28.99 -5.45 2.91
C PHE A 30 -28.37 -5.52 4.32
N THR A 31 -27.68 -6.60 4.64
CA THR A 31 -26.91 -6.74 5.88
C THR A 31 -25.47 -6.23 5.79
N SER A 32 -24.94 -6.01 4.57
CA SER A 32 -23.57 -5.50 4.39
C SER A 32 -23.43 -4.08 4.96
N PRO A 33 -22.49 -3.83 5.89
CA PRO A 33 -22.23 -2.48 6.39
C PRO A 33 -21.92 -1.49 5.26
N THR A 34 -21.12 -1.93 4.28
CA THR A 34 -20.72 -1.14 3.10
C THR A 34 -21.94 -0.74 2.28
N PHE A 35 -22.80 -1.71 1.94
CA PHE A 35 -23.98 -1.42 1.13
C PHE A 35 -25.00 -0.55 1.87
N ARG A 36 -25.19 -0.79 3.18
CA ARG A 36 -26.05 0.02 4.03
C ARG A 36 -25.59 1.47 4.08
N GLU A 37 -24.30 1.70 4.26
CA GLU A 37 -23.73 3.04 4.23
C GLU A 37 -23.99 3.74 2.88
N ILE A 38 -23.75 3.04 1.77
CA ILE A 38 -23.96 3.55 0.41
C ILE A 38 -25.44 3.84 0.12
N LEU A 39 -26.37 3.09 0.69
CA LEU A 39 -27.80 3.35 0.58
C LEU A 39 -28.37 4.27 1.68
N MET A 40 -27.54 4.74 2.61
CA MET A 40 -27.97 5.50 3.80
C MET A 40 -28.95 4.73 4.69
N LEU A 41 -28.88 3.40 4.69
CA LEU A 41 -29.61 2.59 5.65
C LEU A 41 -28.96 2.77 7.02
N ALA A 42 -29.81 2.79 8.06
CA ALA A 42 -29.34 2.86 9.45
C ALA A 42 -28.44 1.64 9.77
N PRO A 43 -27.40 1.77 10.60
CA PRO A 43 -26.54 0.64 10.95
C PRO A 43 -27.33 -0.46 11.67
N LEU A 44 -26.91 -1.72 11.50
CA LEU A 44 -27.52 -2.85 12.21
C LEU A 44 -26.96 -2.94 13.63
N ALA A 45 -27.76 -3.49 14.55
CA ALA A 45 -27.21 -3.98 15.81
C ALA A 45 -26.26 -5.12 15.47
N THR A 46 -24.97 -4.97 15.74
CA THR A 46 -24.01 -6.06 15.57
C THR A 46 -24.29 -7.12 16.63
N ASP A 47 -24.33 -8.39 16.24
CA ASP A 47 -24.55 -9.53 17.14
C ASP A 47 -23.34 -9.84 18.05
N ASP A 48 -22.30 -9.00 18.02
CA ASP A 48 -21.14 -9.08 18.92
C ASP A 48 -21.22 -7.98 20.00
N PRO A 49 -21.95 -8.20 21.12
CA PRO A 49 -21.87 -7.35 22.29
C PRO A 49 -20.50 -7.46 23.01
N GLU A 50 -19.63 -8.40 22.62
CA GLU A 50 -18.34 -8.64 23.29
C GLU A 50 -17.16 -7.82 22.73
N GLU A 51 -17.19 -7.34 21.48
CA GLU A 51 -16.08 -6.56 20.91
C GLU A 51 -16.05 -5.09 21.37
N ASP A 52 -17.18 -4.54 21.86
CA ASP A 52 -17.26 -3.14 22.33
C ASP A 52 -17.04 -2.94 23.84
N MET A 53 -16.86 -4.02 24.62
CA MET A 53 -16.57 -3.95 26.07
C MET A 53 -15.19 -3.35 26.44
N HIS A 54 -14.37 -2.97 25.46
CA HIS A 54 -13.07 -2.33 25.69
C HIS A 54 -13.00 -0.85 25.28
N SER A 55 -14.14 -0.23 24.93
CA SER A 55 -14.22 1.21 24.73
C SER A 55 -14.70 1.93 26.00
N ASP A 56 -13.83 2.04 27.01
CA ASP A 56 -14.04 2.88 28.23
C ASP A 56 -14.11 4.39 27.94
N ILE A 57 -14.45 4.80 26.71
CA ILE A 57 -14.72 6.18 26.32
C ILE A 57 -16.23 6.39 26.31
N LEU A 58 -16.86 6.21 27.48
CA LEU A 58 -18.16 6.81 27.77
C LEU A 58 -17.94 8.31 28.02
N VAL A 59 -17.86 9.07 26.93
CA VAL A 59 -18.18 10.50 27.01
C VAL A 59 -19.69 10.59 26.95
N ASP A 60 -20.31 11.02 28.05
CA ASP A 60 -21.70 11.49 28.11
C ASP A 60 -21.88 12.64 27.11
N ILE A 61 -22.15 12.30 25.85
CA ILE A 61 -22.66 13.23 24.86
C ILE A 61 -24.16 12.92 24.77
N GLU A 62 -24.98 13.74 25.42
CA GLU A 62 -26.45 13.78 25.28
C GLU A 62 -26.88 14.24 23.87
N GLY A 63 -26.25 13.74 22.82
CA GLY A 63 -26.49 14.11 21.43
C GLY A 63 -26.94 12.89 20.65
N GLU A 64 -28.19 12.92 20.19
CA GLU A 64 -28.79 12.10 19.11
C GLU A 64 -28.00 10.83 18.78
N GLY A 65 -28.13 9.80 19.63
CA GLY A 65 -27.47 8.52 19.43
C GLY A 65 -27.84 7.91 18.07
N ASP A 66 -26.86 7.28 17.43
CA ASP A 66 -27.05 6.58 16.17
C ASP A 66 -28.22 5.60 16.29
N GLN A 67 -29.22 5.73 15.41
CA GLN A 67 -30.37 4.85 15.39
C GLN A 67 -29.91 3.47 14.91
N ILE A 68 -29.68 2.55 15.84
CA ILE A 68 -29.42 1.15 15.55
C ILE A 68 -30.75 0.46 15.21
N VAL A 69 -30.79 -0.32 14.12
CA VAL A 69 -32.01 -0.97 13.63
C VAL A 69 -31.83 -2.47 13.43
N ASP A 70 -32.93 -3.21 13.51
CA ASP A 70 -32.97 -4.63 13.13
C ASP A 70 -33.13 -4.73 11.60
N ALA A 71 -32.42 -5.67 10.97
CA ALA A 71 -32.49 -5.90 9.53
C ALA A 71 -33.94 -6.17 9.06
N ALA A 72 -34.74 -6.84 9.89
CA ALA A 72 -36.13 -7.16 9.61
C ALA A 72 -37.03 -5.92 9.43
N GLN A 73 -36.63 -4.77 9.97
CA GLN A 73 -37.34 -3.50 9.82
C GLN A 73 -37.24 -2.96 8.37
N GLY A 74 -36.31 -3.47 7.58
CA GLY A 74 -36.21 -3.23 6.14
C GLY A 74 -35.57 -1.91 5.77
N LEU A 75 -36.23 -1.11 4.91
CA LEU A 75 -35.69 0.14 4.37
C LEU A 75 -35.74 1.32 5.37
N VAL A 76 -35.08 1.19 6.52
CA VAL A 76 -34.94 2.27 7.50
C VAL A 76 -33.71 3.10 7.16
N LEU A 77 -33.93 4.39 6.86
CA LEU A 77 -32.87 5.33 6.55
C LEU A 77 -32.31 5.98 7.82
N ASP A 78 -31.01 6.25 7.80
CA ASP A 78 -30.33 7.05 8.81
C ASP A 78 -30.84 8.50 8.78
N ASN A 79 -31.42 8.97 9.89
CA ASN A 79 -32.05 10.28 9.99
C ASN A 79 -31.04 11.43 9.81
N VAL A 80 -29.82 11.26 10.32
CA VAL A 80 -28.76 12.25 10.21
C VAL A 80 -28.37 12.40 8.74
N LYS A 81 -28.17 11.29 8.04
CA LYS A 81 -27.86 11.29 6.60
C LYS A 81 -29.05 11.82 5.79
N LEU A 82 -30.29 11.46 6.15
CA LEU A 82 -31.50 11.94 5.47
C LEU A 82 -31.62 13.47 5.55
N GLY A 83 -31.30 14.06 6.72
CA GLY A 83 -31.25 15.51 6.93
C GLY A 83 -30.20 16.24 6.09
N GLN A 84 -29.16 15.53 5.62
CA GLN A 84 -28.13 16.09 4.75
C GLN A 84 -28.54 16.11 3.27
N LEU A 85 -29.62 15.43 2.89
CA LEU A 85 -30.09 15.43 1.50
C LEU A 85 -30.72 16.76 1.12
N LYS A 86 -30.58 17.13 -0.16
CA LYS A 86 -31.31 18.28 -0.71
C LYS A 86 -32.81 18.03 -0.60
N VAL A 87 -33.57 19.06 -0.21
CA VAL A 87 -35.02 19.00 -0.01
C VAL A 87 -35.78 18.25 -1.12
N PRO A 88 -35.52 18.44 -2.44
CA PRO A 88 -36.24 17.71 -3.49
C PRO A 88 -35.93 16.20 -3.57
N VAL A 89 -34.83 15.77 -2.97
CA VAL A 89 -34.42 14.36 -2.87
C VAL A 89 -35.04 13.77 -1.61
N ALA A 90 -34.94 14.47 -0.47
CA ALA A 90 -35.54 14.06 0.80
C ALA A 90 -37.06 13.92 0.70
N SER A 91 -37.74 14.82 -0.02
CA SER A 91 -39.20 14.78 -0.20
C SER A 91 -39.70 13.53 -0.96
N LYS A 92 -38.82 12.82 -1.66
CA LYS A 92 -39.14 11.55 -2.34
C LYS A 92 -38.97 10.33 -1.44
N LEU A 93 -38.41 10.52 -0.24
CA LEU A 93 -38.13 9.50 0.76
C LEU A 93 -38.98 9.76 2.01
N SER A 94 -40.27 10.07 1.82
CA SER A 94 -41.17 10.26 2.96
C SER A 94 -41.37 8.93 3.71
N PRO A 95 -41.70 8.97 5.01
CA PRO A 95 -41.98 7.77 5.79
C PRO A 95 -43.05 6.87 5.15
N GLU A 96 -44.08 7.47 4.56
CA GLU A 96 -45.14 6.74 3.84
C GLU A 96 -44.60 6.01 2.60
N VAL A 97 -43.75 6.67 1.79
CA VAL A 97 -43.14 6.07 0.60
C VAL A 97 -42.19 4.94 0.99
N LEU A 98 -41.42 5.10 2.07
CA LEU A 98 -40.55 4.05 2.60
C LEU A 98 -41.35 2.85 3.11
N LEU A 99 -42.45 3.09 3.84
CA LEU A 99 -43.33 2.05 4.35
C LEU A 99 -43.95 1.22 3.21
N LEU A 100 -44.49 1.89 2.18
CA LEU A 100 -45.07 1.22 1.01
C LEU A 100 -44.01 0.49 0.18
N ALA A 101 -42.81 1.04 0.04
CA ALA A 101 -41.68 0.38 -0.62
C ALA A 101 -41.24 -0.89 0.13
N ASN A 102 -41.19 -0.80 1.46
CA ASN A 102 -40.83 -1.90 2.34
C ASN A 102 -41.86 -3.03 2.26
N SER A 103 -43.15 -2.67 2.34
CA SER A 103 -44.26 -3.63 2.26
C SER A 103 -44.33 -4.31 0.89
N PHE A 104 -44.11 -3.57 -0.21
CA PHE A 104 -44.00 -4.18 -1.54
C PHE A 104 -42.90 -5.26 -1.59
N TYR A 105 -41.71 -4.93 -1.07
CA TYR A 105 -40.56 -5.83 -1.15
C TYR A 105 -40.72 -7.06 -0.25
N ARG A 106 -41.10 -6.84 1.02
CA ARG A 106 -41.21 -7.87 2.05
C ARG A 106 -42.50 -8.68 1.97
N ASP A 107 -43.65 -8.01 1.83
CA ASP A 107 -44.97 -8.64 2.01
C ASP A 107 -45.55 -9.16 0.69
N TRP A 108 -45.06 -8.67 -0.45
CA TRP A 108 -45.57 -9.08 -1.77
C TRP A 108 -44.52 -9.77 -2.66
N LEU A 109 -43.39 -9.12 -2.92
CA LEU A 109 -42.39 -9.63 -3.87
C LEU A 109 -41.71 -10.90 -3.34
N TRP A 110 -41.27 -10.88 -2.09
CA TRP A 110 -40.56 -12.01 -1.49
C TRP A 110 -41.41 -13.28 -1.40
N PRO A 111 -42.66 -13.26 -0.89
CA PRO A 111 -43.54 -14.42 -0.92
C PRO A 111 -43.77 -14.99 -2.32
N LYS A 112 -43.88 -14.12 -3.34
CA LYS A 112 -44.02 -14.56 -4.72
C LYS A 112 -42.78 -15.29 -5.23
N ILE A 113 -41.59 -14.78 -4.92
CA ILE A 113 -40.34 -15.48 -5.27
C ILE A 113 -40.26 -16.84 -4.57
N LYS A 114 -40.63 -16.93 -3.29
CA LYS A 114 -40.69 -18.21 -2.56
C LYS A 114 -41.67 -19.20 -3.20
N GLU A 115 -42.84 -18.74 -3.66
CA GLU A 115 -43.81 -19.56 -4.39
C GLU A 115 -43.20 -20.17 -5.66
N TYR A 116 -42.45 -19.39 -6.44
CA TYR A 116 -41.78 -19.89 -7.65
C TYR A 116 -40.63 -20.86 -7.32
N ARG A 117 -39.85 -20.60 -6.26
CA ARG A 117 -38.78 -21.50 -5.82
C ARG A 117 -39.31 -22.84 -5.32
N ALA A 118 -40.40 -22.82 -4.55
CA ALA A 118 -41.10 -24.03 -4.13
C ALA A 118 -41.59 -24.87 -5.33
N ALA A 119 -41.83 -24.24 -6.48
CA ALA A 119 -42.13 -24.90 -7.75
C ALA A 119 -40.89 -25.29 -8.58
N GLY A 120 -39.69 -25.25 -7.99
CA GLY A 120 -38.42 -25.62 -8.63
C GLY A 120 -37.92 -24.63 -9.69
N GLN A 121 -38.45 -23.39 -9.71
CA GLN A 121 -38.02 -22.36 -10.64
C GLN A 121 -36.94 -21.47 -10.02
N ASP A 122 -35.95 -21.06 -10.82
CA ASP A 122 -34.91 -20.15 -10.33
C ASP A 122 -35.43 -18.71 -10.11
N THR A 123 -34.72 -17.93 -9.31
CA THR A 123 -35.12 -16.57 -8.93
C THR A 123 -35.19 -15.62 -10.13
N ASN A 124 -34.30 -15.77 -11.12
CA ASN A 124 -34.31 -14.91 -12.30
C ASN A 124 -35.54 -15.22 -13.17
N TYR A 125 -35.89 -16.50 -13.31
CA TYR A 125 -37.13 -16.92 -13.96
C TYR A 125 -38.37 -16.37 -13.24
N ALA A 126 -38.40 -16.43 -11.90
CA ALA A 126 -39.47 -15.85 -11.10
C ALA A 126 -39.59 -14.33 -11.37
N LEU A 127 -38.48 -13.60 -11.34
CA LEU A 127 -38.45 -12.15 -11.59
C LEU A 127 -38.90 -11.77 -13.02
N ASP A 128 -38.60 -12.61 -14.01
CA ASP A 128 -39.03 -12.40 -15.39
C ASP A 128 -40.53 -12.68 -15.58
N ARG A 129 -41.09 -13.64 -14.83
CA ARG A 129 -42.53 -13.97 -14.84
C ARG A 129 -43.38 -13.00 -14.02
N ILE A 130 -42.81 -12.42 -12.98
CA ILE A 130 -43.47 -11.39 -12.19
C ILE A 130 -43.53 -10.11 -13.04
N ASP A 131 -44.72 -9.85 -13.61
CA ASP A 131 -45.00 -8.63 -14.38
C ASP A 131 -45.09 -7.42 -13.42
N LEU A 132 -43.93 -6.95 -12.95
CA LEU A 132 -43.78 -5.82 -12.03
C LEU A 132 -44.53 -4.56 -12.52
N PRO A 133 -44.60 -4.25 -13.83
CA PRO A 133 -45.43 -3.16 -14.35
C PRO A 133 -46.96 -3.38 -14.33
N LYS A 134 -47.46 -4.63 -14.26
CA LYS A 134 -48.91 -4.95 -14.34
C LYS A 134 -49.50 -5.56 -13.05
N VAL A 135 -48.85 -5.38 -11.90
CA VAL A 135 -49.38 -5.79 -10.59
C VAL A 135 -50.68 -5.01 -10.32
N ARG A 136 -51.83 -5.56 -10.72
CA ARG A 136 -53.10 -4.81 -10.67
C ARG A 136 -54.33 -5.57 -10.20
N LYS A 137 -54.29 -6.85 -9.82
CA LYS A 137 -55.57 -7.58 -9.59
C LYS A 137 -55.64 -8.66 -8.49
N GLY A 138 -54.62 -8.86 -7.64
CA GLY A 138 -54.63 -10.01 -6.73
C GLY A 138 -54.18 -9.80 -5.28
N ALA A 139 -53.76 -8.59 -4.88
CA ALA A 139 -53.34 -8.35 -3.50
C ALA A 139 -54.54 -7.82 -2.69
N PRO A 140 -54.98 -8.52 -1.63
CA PRO A 140 -56.03 -8.04 -0.74
C PRO A 140 -55.44 -6.94 0.16
N ASP A 141 -55.98 -5.71 0.08
CA ASP A 141 -55.68 -4.57 0.95
C ASP A 141 -54.25 -3.97 0.95
N MET A 142 -53.79 -3.44 -0.19
CA MET A 142 -52.79 -2.35 -0.20
C MET A 142 -53.36 -1.15 -0.97
N THR A 143 -53.58 -0.03 -0.30
CA THR A 143 -54.41 1.11 -0.74
C THR A 143 -53.79 1.99 -1.85
N GLY A 144 -52.85 1.46 -2.64
CA GLY A 144 -52.24 2.12 -3.82
C GLY A 144 -52.39 1.31 -5.11
N SER A 145 -52.47 1.98 -6.26
CA SER A 145 -52.86 1.37 -7.55
C SER A 145 -51.91 0.32 -8.16
N ASP A 146 -50.72 0.09 -7.56
CA ASP A 146 -49.68 -0.83 -8.05
C ASP A 146 -48.99 -1.68 -6.96
N GLY A 147 -49.61 -1.80 -5.77
CA GLY A 147 -49.07 -2.62 -4.68
C GLY A 147 -47.76 -2.13 -4.08
N GLY A 148 -47.40 -0.85 -4.26
CA GLY A 148 -46.21 -0.23 -3.68
C GLY A 148 -44.94 -0.31 -4.54
N PHE A 149 -45.00 -0.94 -5.73
CA PHE A 149 -43.86 -1.00 -6.65
C PHE A 149 -43.38 0.40 -7.09
N SER A 150 -44.29 1.33 -7.35
CA SER A 150 -43.97 2.73 -7.66
C SER A 150 -43.15 3.38 -6.55
N CYS A 151 -43.52 3.14 -5.30
CA CYS A 151 -42.81 3.64 -4.12
C CYS A 151 -41.42 3.02 -4.02
N TYR A 152 -41.30 1.69 -4.13
CA TYR A 152 -40.00 1.00 -4.18
C TYR A 152 -39.10 1.54 -5.29
N ARG A 153 -39.66 1.74 -6.48
CA ARG A 153 -38.95 2.30 -7.63
C ARG A 153 -38.47 3.72 -7.34
N ILE A 154 -39.30 4.56 -6.70
CA ILE A 154 -38.93 5.92 -6.31
C ILE A 154 -37.78 5.90 -5.30
N VAL A 155 -37.88 5.07 -4.26
CA VAL A 155 -36.84 4.93 -3.21
C VAL A 155 -35.52 4.50 -3.83
N MET A 156 -35.50 3.37 -4.54
CA MET A 156 -34.27 2.82 -5.13
C MET A 156 -33.63 3.77 -6.15
N GLN A 157 -34.43 4.41 -7.01
CA GLN A 157 -33.88 5.39 -7.95
C GLN A 157 -33.28 6.60 -7.24
N THR A 158 -33.92 7.05 -6.17
CA THR A 158 -33.46 8.21 -5.41
C THR A 158 -32.15 7.90 -4.68
N LEU A 159 -32.09 6.76 -3.99
CA LEU A 159 -30.90 6.33 -3.25
C LEU A 159 -29.72 5.98 -4.18
N MET A 160 -29.97 5.36 -5.32
CA MET A 160 -28.90 4.99 -6.25
C MET A 160 -28.36 6.19 -7.06
N ASN A 161 -29.18 7.19 -7.39
CA ASN A 161 -28.77 8.30 -8.25
C ASN A 161 -28.32 9.56 -7.51
N ARG A 162 -28.45 9.61 -6.18
CA ARG A 162 -27.97 10.73 -5.36
C ARG A 162 -26.45 10.90 -5.45
N GLU A 163 -25.97 12.06 -5.03
CA GLU A 163 -24.53 12.31 -4.82
C GLU A 163 -24.01 11.38 -3.71
N GLY A 164 -22.90 10.69 -3.95
CA GLY A 164 -22.40 9.62 -3.07
C GLY A 164 -23.23 8.33 -3.05
N GLY A 165 -24.24 8.19 -3.92
CA GLY A 165 -24.98 6.93 -4.09
C GLY A 165 -24.32 5.97 -5.08
N VAL A 166 -24.93 4.81 -5.29
CA VAL A 166 -24.42 3.71 -6.14
C VAL A 166 -23.90 4.18 -7.50
N MET A 167 -24.68 4.96 -8.25
CA MET A 167 -24.29 5.40 -9.59
C MET A 167 -23.11 6.38 -9.58
N ASP A 168 -23.00 7.21 -8.54
CA ASP A 168 -21.88 8.15 -8.40
C ASP A 168 -20.59 7.40 -8.06
N ILE A 169 -20.67 6.41 -7.18
CA ILE A 169 -19.55 5.51 -6.85
C ILE A 169 -19.09 4.74 -8.09
N VAL A 170 -20.01 4.16 -8.87
CA VAL A 170 -19.68 3.46 -10.13
C VAL A 170 -19.00 4.41 -11.12
N GLU A 171 -19.52 5.64 -11.30
CA GLU A 171 -18.87 6.65 -12.14
C GLU A 171 -17.45 6.98 -11.65
N GLN A 172 -17.21 7.04 -10.33
CA GLN A 172 -15.88 7.29 -9.75
C GLN A 172 -14.92 6.11 -9.97
N VAL A 173 -15.38 4.87 -9.82
CA VAL A 173 -14.58 3.68 -10.12
C VAL A 173 -14.17 3.66 -11.59
N MET A 174 -15.12 3.90 -12.51
CA MET A 174 -14.83 3.96 -13.95
C MET A 174 -13.85 5.08 -14.31
N LYS A 175 -13.94 6.25 -13.65
CA LYS A 175 -13.00 7.36 -13.84
C LYS A 175 -11.60 6.98 -13.36
N ARG A 176 -11.46 6.40 -12.16
CA ARG A 176 -10.17 5.93 -11.62
C ARG A 176 -9.52 4.86 -12.49
N ALA A 177 -10.32 3.97 -13.05
CA ALA A 177 -9.84 2.93 -13.95
C ALA A 177 -9.58 3.42 -15.41
N GLY A 178 -9.88 4.68 -15.75
CA GLY A 178 -9.67 5.21 -17.09
C GLY A 178 -10.58 4.62 -18.17
N VAL A 179 -11.76 4.11 -17.78
CA VAL A 179 -12.70 3.36 -18.65
C VAL A 179 -14.05 4.05 -18.77
N THR A 180 -14.04 5.33 -19.13
CA THR A 180 -15.27 6.11 -19.36
C THR A 180 -15.52 6.30 -20.86
N PRO A 181 -16.75 6.67 -21.27
CA PRO A 181 -17.03 7.05 -22.66
C PRO A 181 -16.10 8.14 -23.19
N ALA A 182 -15.60 9.04 -22.33
CA ALA A 182 -14.69 10.12 -22.73
C ALA A 182 -13.30 9.59 -23.06
N HIS A 183 -12.77 8.64 -22.28
CA HIS A 183 -11.51 7.96 -22.61
C HIS A 183 -11.62 7.19 -23.91
N ALA A 184 -12.72 6.45 -24.10
CA ALA A 184 -12.97 5.70 -25.33
C ALA A 184 -13.13 6.62 -26.54
N TRP A 185 -13.81 7.76 -26.40
CA TRP A 185 -13.95 8.75 -27.47
C TRP A 185 -12.60 9.40 -27.84
N LEU A 186 -11.75 9.70 -26.84
CA LEU A 186 -10.39 10.19 -27.08
C LEU A 186 -9.58 9.18 -27.92
N HIS A 187 -9.62 7.89 -27.57
CA HIS A 187 -8.96 6.83 -28.33
C HIS A 187 -9.47 6.74 -29.77
N LEU A 188 -10.80 6.80 -29.98
CA LEU A 188 -11.38 6.78 -31.33
C LEU A 188 -10.95 7.98 -32.18
N ARG A 189 -10.76 9.15 -31.58
CA ARG A 189 -10.20 10.32 -32.28
C ARG A 189 -8.74 10.12 -32.65
N GLU A 190 -7.95 9.55 -31.76
CA GLU A 190 -6.56 9.21 -32.06
C GLU A 190 -6.47 8.21 -33.23
N GLU A 191 -7.32 7.17 -33.23
CA GLU A 191 -7.43 6.23 -34.33
C GLU A 191 -7.84 6.90 -35.66
N ASN A 192 -8.81 7.84 -35.62
CA ASN A 192 -9.25 8.61 -36.78
C ASN A 192 -8.10 9.44 -37.42
N ARG A 193 -7.04 9.77 -36.67
CA ARG A 193 -5.91 10.58 -37.17
C ARG A 193 -4.82 9.76 -37.85
N LEU A 194 -4.73 8.45 -37.61
CA LEU A 194 -3.69 7.58 -38.19
C LEU A 194 -3.92 7.34 -39.72
N PRO A 195 -2.85 7.27 -40.56
CA PRO A 195 -2.96 7.02 -42.02
C PRO A 195 -2.84 5.53 -42.42
N PRO A 196 -3.29 5.09 -43.63
CA PRO A 196 -4.63 5.24 -44.21
C PRO A 196 -5.28 3.90 -44.64
N GLY A 197 -6.57 3.77 -44.35
CA GLY A 197 -7.49 2.83 -45.01
C GLY A 197 -8.95 3.32 -45.02
N LYS A 198 -9.25 4.43 -44.32
CA LYS A 198 -10.58 5.03 -44.21
C LYS A 198 -10.49 6.55 -44.40
N SER A 199 -11.55 7.16 -44.91
CA SER A 199 -11.71 8.61 -44.98
C SER A 199 -11.68 9.20 -43.57
N LYS A 200 -10.75 10.14 -43.32
CA LYS A 200 -10.70 10.89 -42.06
C LYS A 200 -11.96 11.75 -41.97
N VAL A 201 -12.70 11.63 -40.86
CA VAL A 201 -13.80 12.54 -40.54
C VAL A 201 -13.31 13.65 -39.62
N ASP A 202 -14.07 14.73 -39.49
CA ASP A 202 -13.78 15.75 -38.49
C ASP A 202 -13.80 15.13 -37.09
N ASP A 203 -12.92 15.59 -36.20
CA ASP A 203 -12.78 15.04 -34.85
C ASP A 203 -14.08 15.14 -34.03
N TYR A 204 -14.89 16.17 -34.24
CA TYR A 204 -16.18 16.33 -33.59
C TYR A 204 -17.30 15.52 -34.27
N GLU A 205 -17.04 14.96 -35.45
CA GLU A 205 -17.93 13.99 -36.13
C GLU A 205 -17.68 12.55 -35.69
N VAL A 206 -16.56 12.27 -35.01
CA VAL A 206 -16.30 10.98 -34.36
C VAL A 206 -17.34 10.79 -33.24
N LEU A 207 -18.24 9.83 -33.42
CA LEU A 207 -19.31 9.59 -32.46
C LEU A 207 -18.79 8.92 -31.18
N PRO A 208 -19.09 9.45 -29.99
CA PRO A 208 -18.77 8.76 -28.74
C PRO A 208 -19.44 7.38 -28.68
N PRO A 209 -18.75 6.35 -28.18
CA PRO A 209 -19.24 4.98 -28.17
C PRO A 209 -20.45 4.84 -27.23
N GLN A 210 -21.58 4.42 -27.79
CA GLN A 210 -22.84 4.32 -27.03
C GLN A 210 -22.87 3.11 -26.07
N SER A 211 -22.07 2.08 -26.35
CA SER A 211 -21.98 0.87 -25.52
C SER A 211 -20.63 0.78 -24.82
N ALA A 212 -20.65 0.22 -23.60
CA ALA A 212 -19.45 -0.14 -22.84
C ALA A 212 -18.72 -1.38 -23.41
N THR A 213 -19.39 -2.15 -24.28
CA THR A 213 -18.84 -3.39 -24.85
C THR A 213 -17.51 -3.12 -25.57
N GLY A 214 -16.47 -3.85 -25.21
CA GLY A 214 -15.12 -3.70 -25.78
C GLY A 214 -14.25 -2.64 -25.09
N TYR A 215 -14.82 -1.79 -24.24
CA TYR A 215 -14.09 -0.73 -23.52
C TYR A 215 -13.98 -0.97 -22.01
N VAL A 216 -14.93 -1.71 -21.43
CA VAL A 216 -14.90 -2.04 -20.01
C VAL A 216 -14.61 -3.53 -19.82
N GLY A 217 -13.47 -3.83 -19.21
CA GLY A 217 -13.06 -5.19 -18.89
C GLY A 217 -13.75 -5.75 -17.63
N PRO A 218 -13.77 -7.09 -17.45
CA PRO A 218 -14.34 -7.73 -16.26
C PRO A 218 -13.78 -7.19 -14.94
N GLN A 219 -12.49 -6.81 -14.90
CA GLN A 219 -11.86 -6.32 -13.67
C GLN A 219 -12.54 -5.05 -13.11
N VAL A 220 -13.08 -4.19 -13.97
CA VAL A 220 -13.78 -2.97 -13.53
C VAL A 220 -15.12 -3.31 -12.92
N VAL A 221 -15.80 -4.32 -13.48
CA VAL A 221 -17.04 -4.85 -12.93
C VAL A 221 -16.78 -5.45 -11.55
N ASP A 222 -15.66 -6.16 -11.40
CA ASP A 222 -15.28 -6.78 -10.13
C ASP A 222 -15.04 -5.72 -9.05
N VAL A 223 -14.23 -4.69 -9.35
CA VAL A 223 -13.98 -3.57 -8.43
C VAL A 223 -15.27 -2.83 -8.08
N VAL A 224 -16.19 -2.65 -9.04
CA VAL A 224 -17.50 -2.04 -8.77
C VAL A 224 -18.32 -2.90 -7.80
N ALA A 225 -18.34 -4.22 -7.98
CA ALA A 225 -19.06 -5.12 -7.08
C ALA A 225 -18.48 -5.07 -5.66
N GLU A 226 -17.17 -5.23 -5.50
CA GLU A 226 -16.50 -5.16 -4.20
C GLU A 226 -16.72 -3.80 -3.51
N THR A 227 -16.58 -2.69 -4.25
CA THR A 227 -16.77 -1.33 -3.69
C THR A 227 -18.20 -1.10 -3.20
N LEU A 228 -19.20 -1.70 -3.87
CA LEU A 228 -20.60 -1.47 -3.54
C LEU A 228 -21.11 -2.38 -2.43
N PHE A 229 -20.63 -3.62 -2.41
CA PHE A 229 -21.22 -4.69 -1.61
C PHE A 229 -20.29 -5.22 -0.52
N GLY A 230 -19.05 -4.71 -0.44
CA GLY A 230 -18.07 -5.10 0.56
C GLY A 230 -17.35 -6.42 0.23
N PRO A 231 -16.51 -6.91 1.17
CA PRO A 231 -15.81 -8.19 1.03
C PRO A 231 -16.74 -9.38 0.84
N GLU A 232 -18.01 -9.26 1.24
CA GLU A 232 -19.02 -10.31 1.13
C GLU A 232 -19.47 -10.58 -0.32
N ALA A 233 -19.18 -9.67 -1.26
CA ALA A 233 -19.34 -9.94 -2.68
C ALA A 233 -18.21 -10.81 -3.26
N LEU A 234 -17.19 -11.14 -2.46
CA LEU A 234 -16.07 -11.98 -2.85
C LEU A 234 -16.25 -13.41 -2.35
N THR A 235 -15.82 -14.35 -3.17
CA THR A 235 -15.55 -15.73 -2.73
C THR A 235 -14.35 -15.73 -1.76
N PRO A 236 -14.15 -16.81 -0.99
CA PRO A 236 -12.93 -16.96 -0.17
C PRO A 236 -11.62 -16.86 -0.97
N SER A 237 -11.67 -17.13 -2.28
CA SER A 237 -10.54 -16.98 -3.21
C SER A 237 -10.33 -15.54 -3.72
N GLY A 238 -11.12 -14.58 -3.24
CA GLY A 238 -11.06 -13.18 -3.63
C GLY A 238 -11.65 -12.86 -5.01
N LYS A 239 -12.46 -13.77 -5.59
CA LYS A 239 -13.16 -13.52 -6.86
C LYS A 239 -14.55 -12.98 -6.59
N VAL A 240 -15.04 -12.04 -7.38
CA VAL A 240 -16.42 -11.57 -7.24
C VAL A 240 -17.40 -12.69 -7.58
N ILE A 241 -18.37 -12.91 -6.69
CA ILE A 241 -19.45 -13.87 -6.86
C ILE A 241 -20.26 -13.47 -8.11
N ARG A 242 -20.58 -14.46 -8.95
CA ARG A 242 -21.18 -14.25 -10.29
C ARG A 242 -22.37 -13.30 -10.29
N LEU A 243 -23.31 -13.43 -9.34
CA LEU A 243 -24.50 -12.58 -9.31
C LEU A 243 -24.14 -11.12 -9.04
N TYR A 244 -23.18 -10.83 -8.15
CA TYR A 244 -22.69 -9.47 -7.92
C TYR A 244 -21.95 -8.90 -9.12
N ALA A 245 -21.21 -9.73 -9.87
CA ALA A 245 -20.61 -9.33 -11.14
C ALA A 245 -21.69 -9.00 -12.20
N GLU A 246 -22.78 -9.77 -12.27
CA GLU A 246 -23.92 -9.48 -13.15
C GLU A 246 -24.56 -8.12 -12.80
N VAL A 247 -24.79 -7.86 -11.51
CA VAL A 247 -25.28 -6.55 -11.04
C VAL A 247 -24.29 -5.43 -11.37
N GLY A 248 -23.01 -5.62 -11.05
CA GLY A 248 -21.94 -4.66 -11.34
C GLY A 248 -21.87 -4.32 -12.82
N ASN A 249 -22.01 -5.30 -13.71
CA ASN A 249 -22.04 -5.10 -15.16
C ASN A 249 -23.26 -4.26 -15.61
N VAL A 250 -24.44 -4.51 -15.04
CA VAL A 250 -25.63 -3.68 -15.31
C VAL A 250 -25.41 -2.23 -14.87
N LEU A 251 -24.85 -2.03 -13.67
CA LEU A 251 -24.54 -0.72 -13.12
C LEU A 251 -23.49 0.02 -13.97
N VAL A 252 -22.42 -0.65 -14.37
CA VAL A 252 -21.39 -0.12 -15.27
C VAL A 252 -21.99 0.30 -16.60
N ARG A 253 -22.82 -0.53 -17.23
CA ARG A 253 -23.49 -0.18 -18.49
C ARG A 253 -24.41 1.02 -18.32
N ARG A 254 -25.08 1.15 -17.18
CA ARG A 254 -25.94 2.30 -16.89
C ARG A 254 -25.15 3.57 -16.63
N ALA A 255 -24.03 3.47 -15.92
CA ALA A 255 -23.11 4.57 -15.69
C ALA A 255 -22.50 5.04 -17.01
N TRP A 256 -22.13 4.10 -17.88
CA TRP A 256 -21.68 4.36 -19.24
C TRP A 256 -22.73 5.14 -20.05
N GLU A 257 -23.98 4.67 -20.10
CA GLU A 257 -25.07 5.37 -20.83
C GLU A 257 -25.25 6.81 -20.31
N ARG A 258 -25.21 7.01 -18.98
CA ARG A 258 -25.35 8.33 -18.36
C ARG A 258 -24.17 9.24 -18.68
N LEU A 259 -22.94 8.75 -18.57
CA LEU A 259 -21.73 9.47 -18.93
C LEU A 259 -21.68 9.78 -20.43
N TRP A 260 -22.12 8.84 -21.28
CA TRP A 260 -22.17 9.01 -22.72
C TRP A 260 -23.13 10.12 -23.13
N ARG A 261 -24.32 10.22 -22.52
CA ARG A 261 -25.25 11.33 -22.78
C ARG A 261 -24.64 12.68 -22.39
N LYS A 262 -24.00 12.75 -21.22
CA LYS A 262 -23.29 13.96 -20.76
C LYS A 262 -22.19 14.34 -21.74
N LEU A 263 -21.39 13.36 -22.18
CA LEU A 263 -20.33 13.54 -23.15
C LEU A 263 -20.87 14.00 -24.49
N LYS A 264 -21.91 13.38 -25.03
CA LYS A 264 -22.53 13.79 -26.30
C LYS A 264 -22.94 15.27 -26.30
N THR A 265 -23.59 15.73 -25.23
CA THR A 265 -23.91 17.15 -25.06
C THR A 265 -22.66 18.01 -24.92
N ALA A 266 -21.65 17.53 -24.19
CA ALA A 266 -20.39 18.26 -23.98
C ALA A 266 -19.56 18.37 -25.27
N VAL A 267 -19.55 17.36 -26.13
CA VAL A 267 -18.85 17.35 -27.43
C VAL A 267 -19.45 18.41 -28.34
N GLY A 268 -20.79 18.46 -28.47
CA GLY A 268 -21.45 19.51 -29.26
C GLY A 268 -21.13 20.92 -28.75
N LYS A 269 -21.21 21.12 -27.43
CA LYS A 269 -20.83 22.41 -26.81
C LYS A 269 -19.33 22.73 -27.00
N SER A 270 -18.45 21.72 -26.93
CA SER A 270 -17.02 21.92 -27.11
C SER A 270 -16.70 22.37 -28.54
N LYS A 271 -17.35 21.77 -29.54
CA LYS A 271 -17.25 22.20 -30.95
C LYS A 271 -17.61 23.68 -31.12
N GLU A 272 -18.77 24.10 -30.61
CA GLU A 272 -19.22 25.51 -30.69
C GLU A 272 -18.24 26.47 -30.01
N LEU A 273 -17.67 26.07 -28.87
CA LEU A 273 -16.70 26.87 -28.13
C LEU A 273 -15.34 26.93 -28.83
N TYR A 274 -14.90 25.83 -29.42
CA TYR A 274 -13.68 25.77 -30.23
C TYR A 274 -13.81 26.66 -31.47
N GLU A 275 -14.91 26.57 -32.21
CA GLU A 275 -15.16 27.40 -33.40
C GLU A 275 -15.18 28.89 -33.04
N ARG A 276 -15.78 29.25 -31.90
CA ARG A 276 -15.73 30.62 -31.38
C ARG A 276 -14.29 31.04 -31.05
N PHE A 277 -13.53 30.18 -30.37
CA PHE A 277 -12.14 30.45 -30.05
C PHE A 277 -11.30 30.63 -31.33
N ASP A 278 -11.39 29.73 -32.30
CA ASP A 278 -10.64 29.80 -33.56
C ASP A 278 -10.97 31.09 -34.34
N LEU A 279 -12.25 31.50 -34.38
CA LEU A 279 -12.66 32.76 -34.97
C LEU A 279 -12.03 33.96 -34.24
N THR A 280 -12.11 34.00 -32.90
CA THR A 280 -11.52 35.10 -32.12
C THR A 280 -10.00 35.13 -32.20
N LEU A 281 -9.34 33.97 -32.33
CA LEU A 281 -7.90 33.87 -32.49
C LEU A 281 -7.48 34.45 -33.83
N LYS A 282 -8.16 34.11 -34.93
CA LYS A 282 -7.91 34.68 -36.27
C LYS A 282 -8.07 36.20 -36.28
N VAL A 283 -9.14 36.71 -35.67
CA VAL A 283 -9.34 38.17 -35.53
C VAL A 283 -8.21 38.83 -34.73
N ALA A 284 -7.69 38.15 -33.71
CA ALA A 284 -6.58 38.65 -32.92
C ALA A 284 -5.25 38.64 -33.71
N GLU A 285 -5.02 37.62 -34.53
CA GLU A 285 -3.87 37.54 -35.46
C GLU A 285 -3.94 38.64 -36.53
N ASP A 286 -5.12 38.91 -37.08
CA ASP A 286 -5.31 39.90 -38.14
C ASP A 286 -5.20 41.35 -37.63
N LEU A 287 -5.79 41.65 -36.46
CA LEU A 287 -5.87 43.01 -35.94
C LEU A 287 -4.70 43.38 -35.01
N GLY A 288 -4.12 42.42 -34.30
CA GLY A 288 -3.06 42.66 -33.32
C GLY A 288 -3.45 43.59 -32.16
N THR A 289 -4.75 43.80 -31.91
CA THR A 289 -5.23 44.73 -30.88
C THR A 289 -5.46 44.04 -29.53
N ASP A 290 -5.25 44.81 -28.46
CA ASP A 290 -5.50 44.42 -27.06
C ASP A 290 -6.90 43.82 -26.84
N ALA A 291 -7.92 44.44 -27.45
CA ALA A 291 -9.31 44.00 -27.33
C ALA A 291 -9.56 42.65 -28.03
N ALA A 292 -8.96 42.44 -29.21
CA ALA A 292 -9.06 41.17 -29.93
C ALA A 292 -8.32 40.05 -29.19
N MET A 293 -7.14 40.33 -28.63
CA MET A 293 -6.40 39.37 -27.80
C MET A 293 -7.16 38.98 -26.53
N ALA A 294 -7.74 39.95 -25.82
CA ALA A 294 -8.56 39.68 -24.64
C ALA A 294 -9.78 38.79 -24.98
N ALA A 295 -10.42 39.02 -26.13
CA ALA A 295 -11.52 38.18 -26.61
C ALA A 295 -11.08 36.74 -26.90
N ALA A 296 -9.92 36.56 -27.55
CA ALA A 296 -9.35 35.23 -27.83
C ALA A 296 -8.99 34.45 -26.56
N VAL A 297 -8.37 35.11 -25.57
CA VAL A 297 -8.04 34.49 -24.27
C VAL A 297 -9.29 34.10 -23.50
N LEU A 298 -10.33 34.94 -23.51
CA LEU A 298 -11.61 34.63 -22.88
C LEU A 298 -12.33 33.46 -23.57
N ALA A 299 -12.35 33.44 -24.90
CA ALA A 299 -12.93 32.34 -25.68
C ALA A 299 -12.17 31.02 -25.44
N PHE A 300 -10.83 31.05 -25.43
CA PHE A 300 -10.01 29.88 -25.11
C PHE A 300 -10.28 29.36 -23.69
N ARG A 301 -10.36 30.26 -22.70
CA ARG A 301 -10.71 29.87 -21.32
C ARG A 301 -12.09 29.22 -21.24
N GLN A 302 -13.06 29.80 -21.96
CA GLN A 302 -14.40 29.25 -22.00
C GLN A 302 -14.38 27.86 -22.65
N TRP A 303 -13.68 27.69 -23.77
CA TRP A 303 -13.50 26.38 -24.40
C TRP A 303 -12.82 25.38 -23.47
N ARG A 304 -11.72 25.75 -22.80
CA ARG A 304 -10.98 24.90 -21.85
C ARG A 304 -11.90 24.37 -20.74
N VAL A 305 -12.59 25.27 -20.03
CA VAL A 305 -13.38 24.94 -18.83
C VAL A 305 -14.73 24.31 -19.19
N ASP A 306 -15.42 24.85 -20.21
CA ASP A 306 -16.78 24.42 -20.52
C ASP A 306 -16.89 23.34 -21.60
N GLY A 307 -15.83 23.15 -22.39
CA GLY A 307 -15.69 22.11 -23.41
C GLY A 307 -14.61 21.10 -23.04
N ALA A 308 -13.34 21.47 -23.28
CA ALA A 308 -12.20 20.55 -23.32
C ALA A 308 -11.97 19.72 -22.05
N GLU A 309 -12.14 20.28 -20.85
CA GLU A 309 -12.03 19.51 -19.60
C GLU A 309 -13.12 18.46 -19.45
N LYS A 310 -14.34 18.72 -19.96
CA LYS A 310 -15.49 17.80 -19.85
C LYS A 310 -15.45 16.69 -20.89
N THR A 311 -14.78 16.95 -22.01
CA THR A 311 -14.57 16.03 -23.14
C THR A 311 -13.19 15.36 -23.11
N MET A 312 -12.33 15.72 -22.15
CA MET A 312 -10.91 15.34 -22.01
C MET A 312 -10.00 15.74 -23.18
N GLU A 313 -10.39 16.75 -23.95
CA GLU A 313 -9.58 17.28 -25.05
C GLU A 313 -8.35 18.05 -24.56
N VAL A 314 -8.27 18.39 -23.27
CA VAL A 314 -7.08 19.05 -22.69
C VAL A 314 -5.78 18.25 -22.89
N GLU A 315 -5.88 16.92 -23.01
CA GLU A 315 -4.71 16.08 -23.28
C GLU A 315 -4.41 15.90 -24.77
N ASP A 316 -5.32 16.35 -25.63
CA ASP A 316 -5.27 16.22 -27.07
C ASP A 316 -4.18 17.10 -27.70
N VAL A 317 -3.53 16.58 -28.74
CA VAL A 317 -2.57 17.30 -29.59
C VAL A 317 -3.16 18.60 -30.15
N ASN A 318 -4.41 18.57 -30.63
CA ASN A 318 -5.02 19.75 -31.24
C ASN A 318 -5.28 20.86 -30.21
N PHE A 319 -5.66 20.50 -28.99
CA PHE A 319 -5.81 21.46 -27.89
C PHE A 319 -4.47 22.06 -27.49
N LYS A 320 -3.42 21.23 -27.35
CA LYS A 320 -2.06 21.69 -27.02
C LYS A 320 -1.49 22.59 -28.11
N GLN A 321 -1.77 22.32 -29.38
CA GLN A 321 -1.40 23.19 -30.50
C GLN A 321 -2.14 24.54 -30.45
N ALA A 322 -3.45 24.54 -30.18
CA ALA A 322 -4.22 25.75 -29.98
C ALA A 322 -3.71 26.59 -28.80
N GLU A 323 -3.39 25.95 -27.67
CA GLU A 323 -2.80 26.60 -26.49
C GLU A 323 -1.43 27.20 -26.82
N SER A 324 -0.58 26.46 -27.54
CA SER A 324 0.72 26.94 -27.99
C SER A 324 0.60 28.13 -28.96
N ARG A 325 -0.33 28.10 -29.91
CA ARG A 325 -0.57 29.17 -30.88
C ARG A 325 -1.04 30.45 -30.20
N LEU A 326 -1.99 30.34 -29.27
CA LEU A 326 -2.41 31.48 -28.44
C LEU A 326 -1.24 32.01 -27.58
N GLY A 327 -0.45 31.11 -27.00
CA GLY A 327 0.72 31.47 -26.19
C GLY A 327 1.80 32.22 -26.97
N GLN A 328 2.10 31.80 -28.20
CA GLN A 328 3.02 32.48 -29.12
C GLN A 328 2.52 33.87 -29.48
N LEU A 329 1.24 33.99 -29.86
CA LEU A 329 0.63 35.28 -30.17
C LEU A 329 0.62 36.23 -28.96
N CYS A 330 0.36 35.71 -27.76
CA CYS A 330 0.48 36.49 -26.53
C CYS A 330 1.92 36.99 -26.31
N HIS A 331 2.92 36.12 -26.53
CA HIS A 331 4.32 36.48 -26.36
C HIS A 331 4.77 37.57 -27.35
N GLU A 332 4.42 37.43 -28.62
CA GLU A 332 4.77 38.39 -29.69
C GLU A 332 4.19 39.79 -29.42
N LEU A 333 3.00 39.87 -28.83
CA LEU A 333 2.33 41.13 -28.50
C LEU A 333 2.64 41.65 -27.08
N GLY A 334 3.54 40.99 -26.33
CA GLY A 334 3.93 41.41 -24.98
C GLY A 334 2.88 41.12 -23.88
N TYR A 335 1.97 40.18 -24.13
CA TYR A 335 0.93 39.75 -23.20
C TYR A 335 1.36 38.57 -22.32
N ASP A 336 1.14 38.68 -21.00
CA ASP A 336 1.27 37.56 -20.07
C ASP A 336 -0.02 36.73 -20.01
N MET A 337 -0.07 35.66 -20.83
CA MET A 337 -1.19 34.72 -20.92
C MET A 337 -1.54 34.08 -19.56
N TYR A 338 -0.52 33.69 -18.78
CA TYR A 338 -0.70 32.98 -17.52
C TYR A 338 -1.08 33.92 -16.38
N GLY A 339 -0.63 35.18 -16.42
CA GLY A 339 -1.03 36.23 -15.49
C GLY A 339 -2.54 36.53 -15.51
N GLN A 340 -3.16 36.52 -16.70
CA GLN A 340 -4.60 36.81 -16.83
C GLN A 340 -5.50 35.60 -16.57
N LEU A 341 -5.09 34.38 -16.98
CA LEU A 341 -5.82 33.14 -16.67
C LEU A 341 -5.95 32.91 -15.15
N ASN A 342 -4.95 33.35 -14.36
CA ASN A 342 -4.90 33.15 -12.91
C ASN A 342 -5.57 34.25 -12.07
N ARG A 343 -5.77 35.47 -12.59
CA ARG A 343 -6.26 36.61 -11.79
C ARG A 343 -7.76 36.57 -11.45
N ALA A 344 -8.60 35.91 -12.25
CA ALA A 344 -10.07 35.90 -12.05
C ALA A 344 -10.62 34.63 -11.35
N GLY A 345 -9.81 33.59 -11.13
CA GLY A 345 -10.23 32.31 -10.49
C GLY A 345 -10.33 32.35 -8.95
N LYS A 346 -9.90 33.45 -8.31
CA LYS A 346 -9.73 33.54 -6.86
C LYS A 346 -11.03 33.42 -6.02
N ARG A 347 -12.23 33.60 -6.60
CA ARG A 347 -13.50 33.51 -5.84
C ARG A 347 -14.10 32.10 -5.76
N THR A 348 -13.95 31.27 -6.79
CA THR A 348 -14.52 29.90 -6.84
C THR A 348 -13.54 28.83 -6.36
N ALA A 349 -12.23 29.08 -6.50
CA ALA A 349 -11.17 28.21 -5.99
C ALA A 349 -11.17 28.11 -4.45
N LYS A 350 -11.52 29.20 -3.74
CA LYS A 350 -11.51 29.25 -2.26
C LYS A 350 -12.38 28.18 -1.59
N LYS A 351 -13.47 27.73 -2.25
CA LYS A 351 -14.40 26.71 -1.70
C LYS A 351 -13.99 25.26 -2.04
N LYS A 352 -13.34 25.03 -3.19
CA LYS A 352 -12.77 23.72 -3.56
C LYS A 352 -11.41 23.47 -2.89
N GLU A 353 -10.62 24.53 -2.71
CA GLU A 353 -9.35 24.48 -2.01
C GLU A 353 -9.55 24.23 -0.51
N GLN A 354 -10.66 24.65 0.10
CA GLN A 354 -10.97 24.29 1.50
C GLN A 354 -11.32 22.80 1.67
N LYS A 355 -11.87 22.14 0.63
CA LYS A 355 -12.14 20.69 0.62
C LYS A 355 -10.89 19.86 0.23
N LYS A 356 -10.03 20.39 -0.66
CA LYS A 356 -8.71 19.81 -0.99
C LYS A 356 -7.69 20.03 0.14
N ARG A 357 -7.80 21.13 0.90
CA ARG A 357 -7.04 21.37 2.12
C ARG A 357 -7.32 20.33 3.19
N LYS A 358 -8.50 19.71 3.27
CA LYS A 358 -8.73 18.55 4.17
C LYS A 358 -7.93 17.29 3.76
N ALA A 359 -7.53 17.15 2.50
CA ALA A 359 -6.64 16.06 2.05
C ALA A 359 -5.15 16.47 2.07
N ILE A 360 -4.84 17.76 1.93
CA ILE A 360 -3.48 18.35 2.08
C ILE A 360 -3.13 18.62 3.57
N SER A 361 -4.12 18.51 4.47
CA SER A 361 -4.09 18.79 5.92
C SER A 361 -3.28 17.80 6.77
N LYS A 362 -2.30 17.10 6.19
CA LYS A 362 -1.30 16.34 6.98
C LYS A 362 0.06 17.02 7.07
N LEU A 363 0.37 17.99 6.20
CA LEU A 363 1.59 18.78 6.38
C LEU A 363 1.44 19.69 7.59
N ALA A 364 2.46 19.69 8.46
CA ALA A 364 2.44 20.54 9.64
C ALA A 364 2.44 22.01 9.21
N THR A 365 1.67 22.83 9.91
CA THR A 365 1.60 24.27 9.65
C THR A 365 2.91 24.94 10.07
N GLU A 366 3.20 26.15 9.58
CA GLU A 366 4.36 26.92 10.04
C GLU A 366 4.31 27.19 11.56
N GLN A 367 3.12 27.24 12.16
CA GLN A 367 2.94 27.33 13.62
C GLN A 367 3.34 26.03 14.32
N ASP A 368 2.94 24.87 13.80
CA ASP A 368 3.36 23.57 14.35
C ASP A 368 4.89 23.43 14.27
N ILE A 369 5.50 23.88 13.16
CA ILE A 369 6.96 23.86 12.97
C ILE A 369 7.65 24.78 13.98
N ALA A 370 7.14 26.00 14.19
CA ALA A 370 7.69 26.92 15.19
C ALA A 370 7.58 26.34 16.61
N ALA A 371 6.42 25.77 16.98
CA ALA A 371 6.23 25.15 18.28
C ALA A 371 7.16 23.94 18.50
N SER A 372 7.36 23.11 17.46
CA SER A 372 8.34 22.03 17.50
C SER A 372 9.77 22.55 17.70
N GLN A 373 10.10 23.67 17.05
CA GLN A 373 11.39 24.31 17.17
C GLN A 373 11.63 24.85 18.60
N ASP A 374 10.62 25.48 19.21
CA ASP A 374 10.67 25.93 20.60
C ASP A 374 10.85 24.74 21.56
N ASN A 375 10.12 23.64 21.33
CA ASN A 375 10.26 22.41 22.12
C ASN A 375 11.66 21.78 21.99
N TYR A 376 12.25 21.82 20.79
CA TYR A 376 13.62 21.35 20.57
C TYR A 376 14.65 22.23 21.29
N GLU A 377 14.46 23.54 21.29
CA GLU A 377 15.35 24.47 22.00
C GLU A 377 15.25 24.25 23.51
N ALA A 378 14.04 24.10 24.06
CA ALA A 378 13.83 23.72 25.45
C ALA A 378 14.49 22.38 25.81
N PHE A 379 14.41 21.39 24.92
CA PHE A 379 15.13 20.13 25.07
C PHE A 379 16.65 20.34 25.14
N CYS A 380 17.23 21.14 24.24
CA CYS A 380 18.66 21.44 24.25
C CYS A 380 19.10 22.24 25.49
N GLU A 381 18.25 23.13 25.99
CA GLU A 381 18.50 23.87 27.23
C GLU A 381 18.50 22.93 28.45
N ALA A 382 17.59 21.96 28.50
CA ALA A 382 17.52 20.96 29.57
C ALA A 382 18.75 20.03 29.62
N LEU A 383 19.47 19.84 28.51
CA LEU A 383 20.70 19.04 28.45
C LEU A 383 21.96 19.79 28.91
N ARG A 384 21.87 21.09 29.21
CA ARG A 384 23.04 21.84 29.71
C ARG A 384 23.42 21.29 31.09
N PRO A 385 24.64 20.75 31.26
CA PRO A 385 25.00 20.08 32.51
C PRO A 385 25.05 21.10 33.66
N PRO A 386 24.61 20.75 34.88
CA PRO A 386 25.21 21.35 36.06
C PRO A 386 26.72 21.05 36.04
N SER A 387 27.54 22.02 36.47
CA SER A 387 29.02 22.04 36.52
C SER A 387 29.73 20.67 36.73
N PRO A 388 30.96 20.50 36.20
CA PRO A 388 31.54 19.19 35.86
C PRO A 388 31.87 18.34 37.08
N GLY A 389 31.49 17.05 37.04
CA GLY A 389 31.79 16.11 38.11
C GLY A 389 31.55 14.63 37.80
N VAL A 390 31.62 14.19 36.54
CA VAL A 390 31.55 12.76 36.23
C VAL A 390 32.75 12.35 35.40
N GLU A 391 33.71 11.71 36.05
CA GLU A 391 34.79 11.00 35.38
C GLU A 391 34.23 9.75 34.67
N PRO A 392 34.65 9.47 33.44
CA PRO A 392 34.27 8.24 32.75
C PRO A 392 34.90 7.03 33.46
N GLY A 393 34.04 6.14 33.98
CA GLY A 393 34.46 4.90 34.62
C GLY A 393 35.16 3.94 33.65
N PRO A 394 36.06 3.06 34.14
CA PRO A 394 36.86 2.19 33.29
C PRO A 394 35.99 1.10 32.64
N ALA A 395 36.13 0.97 31.33
CA ALA A 395 35.52 -0.09 30.53
C ALA A 395 35.96 -1.48 31.04
N ARG A 396 35.01 -2.31 31.45
CA ARG A 396 35.25 -3.72 31.80
C ARG A 396 34.97 -4.60 30.58
N ASN A 397 36.03 -5.26 30.09
CA ASN A 397 35.90 -6.38 29.16
C ASN A 397 35.54 -7.65 29.94
N ARG A 398 34.51 -8.37 29.50
CA ARG A 398 34.45 -9.83 29.62
C ARG A 398 33.84 -10.43 28.37
N PHE A 399 34.62 -11.33 27.77
CA PHE A 399 34.27 -12.19 26.66
C PHE A 399 33.50 -13.39 27.17
N ASP A 400 32.45 -13.78 26.43
CA ASP A 400 32.19 -15.18 26.10
C ASP A 400 31.68 -15.20 24.65
N LEU A 401 32.33 -15.97 23.81
CA LEU A 401 32.10 -16.06 22.37
C LEU A 401 31.96 -17.55 22.10
N LEU A 402 30.72 -18.05 22.16
CA LEU A 402 30.15 -19.06 21.24
C LEU A 402 29.02 -19.95 21.80
N GLU A 403 28.55 -19.77 23.06
CA GLU A 403 27.46 -20.63 23.58
C GLU A 403 26.07 -19.98 23.77
N ASP A 404 25.93 -18.65 23.79
CA ASP A 404 24.63 -17.97 23.97
C ASP A 404 24.34 -16.97 22.84
N TYR A 405 23.70 -17.43 21.76
CA TYR A 405 23.39 -16.65 20.55
C TYR A 405 22.24 -15.62 20.68
N GLY A 406 21.91 -15.15 21.90
CA GLY A 406 20.77 -14.26 22.12
C GLY A 406 20.94 -12.85 21.50
N ASP A 407 22.11 -12.24 21.66
CA ASP A 407 22.33 -10.80 21.44
C ASP A 407 23.46 -10.50 20.43
N LEU A 408 23.17 -10.66 19.14
CA LEU A 408 24.14 -10.35 18.07
C LEU A 408 24.21 -8.85 17.81
N GLY A 409 25.43 -8.32 17.70
CA GLY A 409 25.68 -6.89 17.43
C GLY A 409 25.45 -5.95 18.62
N MET A 410 25.16 -6.49 19.81
CA MET A 410 24.78 -5.71 21.00
C MET A 410 25.82 -5.73 22.13
N LYS A 411 26.98 -6.36 21.91
CA LYS A 411 28.00 -6.60 22.95
C LYS A 411 28.47 -5.32 23.64
N ASP A 412 28.65 -4.24 22.89
CA ASP A 412 29.12 -2.94 23.41
C ASP A 412 28.10 -2.25 24.34
N TYR A 413 26.87 -2.75 24.40
CA TYR A 413 25.77 -2.19 25.18
C TYR A 413 25.31 -3.10 26.33
N ALA A 414 25.91 -4.30 26.45
CA ALA A 414 25.59 -5.22 27.52
C ALA A 414 25.90 -4.57 28.89
N GLY A 415 24.90 -4.54 29.77
CA GLY A 415 25.01 -3.98 31.12
C GLY A 415 25.12 -2.44 31.20
N ARG A 416 24.95 -1.71 30.09
CA ARG A 416 25.02 -0.24 30.08
C ARG A 416 23.67 0.40 30.37
N SER A 417 23.66 1.39 31.25
CA SER A 417 22.49 2.16 31.60
C SER A 417 21.98 3.01 30.44
N VAL A 418 20.67 3.30 30.45
CA VAL A 418 20.04 4.19 29.46
C VAL A 418 20.70 5.57 29.45
N GLY A 419 21.05 6.09 30.62
CA GLY A 419 21.76 7.37 30.76
C GLY A 419 23.16 7.35 30.13
N GLU A 420 23.92 6.25 30.31
CA GLU A 420 25.22 6.08 29.65
C GLU A 420 25.07 5.98 28.12
N MET A 421 24.04 5.29 27.63
CA MET A 421 23.78 5.18 26.20
C MET A 421 23.36 6.52 25.58
N PHE A 422 22.55 7.32 26.26
CA PHE A 422 22.25 8.69 25.82
C PHE A 422 23.46 9.62 25.91
N ALA A 423 24.28 9.51 26.95
CA ALA A 423 25.55 10.25 27.03
C ALA A 423 26.47 9.92 25.84
N ASP A 424 26.54 8.64 25.45
CA ASP A 424 27.26 8.18 24.26
C ASP A 424 26.74 8.74 22.95
N LEU A 425 25.43 9.01 22.88
CA LEU A 425 24.77 9.71 21.78
C LEU A 425 25.00 11.23 21.80
N GLY A 426 25.74 11.74 22.79
CA GLY A 426 25.97 13.18 22.98
C GLY A 426 24.82 13.89 23.69
N LEU A 427 23.95 13.15 24.37
CA LEU A 427 22.76 13.64 25.05
C LEU A 427 22.79 13.31 26.56
N PRO A 428 23.80 13.76 27.32
CA PRO A 428 23.90 13.45 28.74
C PRO A 428 22.67 13.97 29.49
N GLY A 429 22.03 13.10 30.29
CA GLY A 429 20.83 13.42 31.05
C GLY A 429 19.50 13.31 30.28
N ALA A 430 19.54 13.01 28.98
CA ALA A 430 18.32 12.74 28.22
C ALA A 430 17.65 11.43 28.66
N THR A 431 16.33 11.41 28.57
CA THR A 431 15.49 10.21 28.79
C THR A 431 14.68 9.84 27.54
N TYR A 432 14.69 10.70 26.51
CA TYR A 432 14.04 10.51 25.23
C TYR A 432 14.89 11.15 24.12
N PHE A 433 14.64 10.74 22.88
CA PHE A 433 15.35 11.26 21.71
C PHE A 433 14.93 12.70 21.37
N PRO A 434 15.80 13.48 20.73
CA PRO A 434 15.45 14.83 20.25
C PRO A 434 14.23 14.79 19.35
N PHE A 435 13.44 15.87 19.35
CA PHE A 435 12.16 15.96 18.62
C PHE A 435 11.08 14.97 19.05
N GLY A 436 11.33 14.12 20.04
CA GLY A 436 10.31 13.28 20.64
C GLY A 436 9.20 14.12 21.26
N THR A 437 7.99 13.58 21.33
CA THR A 437 6.97 14.15 22.20
C THR A 437 7.41 13.97 23.64
N SER A 438 7.48 15.05 24.41
CA SER A 438 7.46 14.95 25.88
C SER A 438 6.06 14.54 26.37
N GLY A 439 5.38 13.62 25.67
CA GLY A 439 3.94 13.39 25.79
C GLY A 439 3.14 14.65 25.48
N SER A 440 2.26 14.61 24.48
CA SER A 440 1.18 15.61 24.37
C SER A 440 0.27 15.64 25.61
N ASN A 441 0.43 14.66 26.51
CA ASN A 441 0.04 14.70 27.90
C ASN A 441 1.32 14.79 28.77
N PRO A 442 1.58 15.90 29.50
CA PRO A 442 2.79 16.08 30.30
C PRO A 442 2.96 15.02 31.42
N GLU A 443 1.97 14.17 31.64
CA GLU A 443 2.01 13.14 32.68
C GLU A 443 2.82 11.89 32.32
N LYS A 444 3.05 11.55 31.03
CA LYS A 444 3.89 10.38 30.64
C LYS A 444 4.58 10.56 29.27
N PRO A 445 5.82 11.08 29.20
CA PRO A 445 6.62 10.99 27.98
C PRO A 445 6.81 9.52 27.56
N ILE A 446 6.80 9.26 26.25
CA ILE A 446 7.07 7.91 25.71
C ILE A 446 8.56 7.63 25.95
N SER A 447 8.85 6.91 27.04
CA SER A 447 10.21 6.50 27.37
C SER A 447 10.63 5.35 26.46
N MET A 448 11.80 5.48 25.85
CA MET A 448 12.40 4.40 25.07
C MET A 448 12.93 3.33 26.01
N MET A 449 12.67 2.07 25.67
CA MET A 449 13.21 0.94 26.44
C MET A 449 14.73 0.86 26.25
N PRO A 450 15.48 0.34 27.25
CA PRO A 450 16.95 0.29 27.17
C PRO A 450 17.49 -0.37 25.91
N HIS A 451 16.89 -1.50 25.50
CA HIS A 451 17.28 -2.18 24.27
C HIS A 451 17.00 -1.30 23.04
N GLN A 452 15.92 -0.52 23.02
CA GLN A 452 15.65 0.34 21.88
C GLN A 452 16.72 1.42 21.70
N VAL A 453 17.15 2.06 22.79
CA VAL A 453 18.26 3.04 22.78
C VAL A 453 19.57 2.37 22.36
N ALA A 454 19.84 1.17 22.87
CA ALA A 454 21.02 0.39 22.50
C ALA A 454 21.03 0.07 21.00
N GLY A 455 19.90 -0.35 20.44
CA GLY A 455 19.77 -0.69 19.01
C GLY A 455 19.94 0.53 18.11
N THR A 456 19.33 1.67 18.47
CA THR A 456 19.56 2.96 17.80
C THR A 456 21.04 3.35 17.83
N SER A 457 21.69 3.20 18.99
CA SER A 457 23.11 3.51 19.15
C SER A 457 23.99 2.61 18.29
N ALA A 458 23.70 1.30 18.24
CA ALA A 458 24.42 0.35 17.39
C ALA A 458 24.30 0.69 15.90
N ILE A 459 23.12 1.11 15.44
CA ILE A 459 22.90 1.56 14.06
C ILE A 459 23.70 2.84 13.78
N LEU A 460 23.61 3.84 14.66
CA LEU A 460 24.27 5.13 14.44
C LEU A 460 25.79 5.01 14.49
N LYS A 461 26.35 4.19 15.38
CA LYS A 461 27.79 3.91 15.43
C LYS A 461 28.35 3.46 14.08
N ARG A 462 27.58 2.66 13.32
CA ARG A 462 27.95 2.18 11.99
C ARG A 462 27.81 3.23 10.89
N ALA A 463 27.07 4.30 11.15
CA ALA A 463 26.98 5.45 10.26
C ALA A 463 28.26 6.29 10.23
N PHE A 464 29.12 6.19 11.26
CA PHE A 464 30.37 6.95 11.35
C PHE A 464 31.57 6.14 10.85
N THR A 465 32.48 6.80 10.13
CA THR A 465 33.65 6.20 9.48
C THR A 465 34.94 6.89 9.91
N GLY A 466 36.04 6.14 9.90
CA GLY A 466 37.39 6.64 10.21
C GLY A 466 37.96 7.51 9.10
N ASP A 467 37.60 7.18 7.86
CA ASP A 467 38.13 7.82 6.67
C ASP A 467 37.03 8.59 5.92
N GLN A 468 37.44 9.67 5.27
CA GLN A 468 36.62 10.42 4.34
C GLN A 468 36.30 9.55 3.11
N ASP A 469 35.15 9.79 2.48
CA ASP A 469 34.62 9.04 1.33
C ASP A 469 34.34 7.54 1.57
N SER A 470 34.61 7.03 2.77
CA SER A 470 34.22 5.67 3.14
C SER A 470 32.72 5.58 3.37
N PRO A 471 32.01 4.63 2.73
CA PRO A 471 30.58 4.48 2.94
C PRO A 471 30.30 4.03 4.38
N ALA A 472 29.18 4.49 4.94
CA ALA A 472 28.67 3.94 6.20
C ALA A 472 28.47 2.42 6.09
N LEU A 473 28.74 1.72 7.19
CA LEU A 473 28.43 0.30 7.27
C LEU A 473 26.89 0.15 7.41
N PRO A 474 26.22 -0.65 6.55
CA PRO A 474 24.78 -0.80 6.64
C PRO A 474 24.40 -1.56 7.92
N THR A 475 23.11 -1.51 8.30
CA THR A 475 22.58 -2.32 9.40
C THR A 475 21.48 -3.26 8.94
N PHE A 476 21.55 -4.50 9.39
CA PHE A 476 20.50 -5.49 9.28
C PHE A 476 19.88 -5.75 10.67
N LEU A 477 18.75 -5.09 10.95
CA LEU A 477 18.01 -5.17 12.20
C LEU A 477 17.07 -6.39 12.17
N CYS A 478 17.52 -7.47 12.79
CA CYS A 478 16.90 -8.79 12.80
C CYS A 478 16.27 -9.16 14.15
N ASP A 479 15.85 -8.16 14.92
CA ASP A 479 15.13 -8.33 16.18
C ASP A 479 13.81 -9.09 15.99
N ASP A 480 13.45 -9.89 17.00
CA ASP A 480 12.14 -10.54 17.08
C ASP A 480 10.96 -9.55 17.04
N VAL A 481 9.78 -10.07 16.74
CA VAL A 481 8.53 -9.31 16.73
C VAL A 481 8.25 -8.78 18.14
N GLY A 482 7.76 -7.54 18.24
CA GLY A 482 7.41 -6.92 19.53
C GLY A 482 8.54 -6.15 20.21
N LEU A 483 9.81 -6.27 19.78
CA LEU A 483 10.93 -5.52 20.38
C LEU A 483 10.99 -4.02 20.01
N GLY A 484 10.03 -3.53 19.22
CA GLY A 484 9.92 -2.12 18.87
C GLY A 484 10.93 -1.63 17.82
N LYS A 485 11.14 -2.40 16.75
CA LYS A 485 12.02 -2.03 15.62
C LYS A 485 11.68 -0.63 15.06
N THR A 486 10.40 -0.32 14.90
CA THR A 486 9.92 1.00 14.45
C THR A 486 10.45 2.14 15.30
N ALA A 487 10.35 2.03 16.64
CA ALA A 487 10.82 3.05 17.56
C ALA A 487 12.35 3.25 17.47
N GLN A 488 13.11 2.16 17.31
CA GLN A 488 14.57 2.23 17.13
C GLN A 488 14.95 3.00 15.86
N LEU A 489 14.27 2.70 14.75
CA LEU A 489 14.49 3.34 13.45
C LEU A 489 14.09 4.82 13.47
N LEU A 490 13.02 5.18 14.19
CA LEU A 490 12.66 6.58 14.44
C LEU A 490 13.71 7.31 15.27
N GLY A 491 14.27 6.66 16.30
CA GLY A 491 15.39 7.20 17.07
C GLY A 491 16.62 7.51 16.19
N VAL A 492 16.92 6.66 15.21
CA VAL A 492 18.01 6.92 14.24
C VAL A 492 17.71 8.18 13.41
N ILE A 493 16.49 8.32 12.88
CA ILE A 493 16.08 9.51 12.10
C ILE A 493 16.18 10.77 12.96
N GLN A 494 15.65 10.73 14.18
CA GLN A 494 15.68 11.83 15.14
C GLN A 494 17.12 12.28 15.47
N MET A 495 18.02 11.33 15.70
CA MET A 495 19.42 11.63 15.98
C MET A 495 20.15 12.24 14.77
N ILE A 496 19.92 11.74 13.56
CA ILE A 496 20.52 12.32 12.35
C ILE A 496 20.04 13.76 12.14
N ALA A 497 18.73 14.00 12.29
CA ALA A 497 18.16 15.35 12.21
C ALA A 497 18.72 16.26 13.32
N HIS A 498 18.94 15.73 14.52
CA HIS A 498 19.50 16.49 15.64
C HIS A 498 20.94 16.90 15.36
N MET A 499 21.78 15.96 14.93
CA MET A 499 23.18 16.23 14.59
C MET A 499 23.29 17.25 13.45
N ARG A 500 22.44 17.14 12.43
CA ARG A 500 22.35 18.13 11.35
C ARG A 500 22.01 19.52 11.88
N GLN A 501 21.02 19.62 12.77
CA GLN A 501 20.62 20.90 13.35
C GLN A 501 21.73 21.50 14.24
N GLN A 502 22.46 20.68 14.99
CA GLN A 502 23.63 21.15 15.75
C GLN A 502 24.71 21.75 14.84
N GLN A 503 24.91 21.20 13.62
CA GLN A 503 25.81 21.79 12.64
C GLN A 503 25.33 23.16 12.13
N GLU A 504 24.02 23.36 12.00
CA GLU A 504 23.46 24.65 11.59
C GLU A 504 23.65 25.74 12.66
N TYR A 505 23.54 25.39 13.94
CA TYR A 505 23.76 26.32 15.06
C TYR A 505 25.23 26.66 15.28
N HIS A 506 26.13 25.77 14.88
CA HIS A 506 27.56 25.95 15.07
C HIS A 506 28.33 25.79 13.77
N PRO A 507 28.14 26.65 12.75
CA PRO A 507 28.82 26.48 11.44
C PRO A 507 30.35 26.48 11.52
N SER A 508 30.91 27.10 12.56
CA SER A 508 32.35 27.15 12.83
C SER A 508 32.90 25.88 13.51
N LYS A 509 32.02 25.09 14.13
CA LYS A 509 32.36 23.77 14.68
C LYS A 509 31.93 22.77 13.59
N LYS A 510 32.89 22.07 12.97
CA LYS A 510 32.59 20.90 12.13
C LYS A 510 31.65 19.93 12.87
N LEU A 511 31.09 18.92 12.17
CA LEU A 511 30.33 17.84 12.82
C LEU A 511 31.02 17.44 14.12
N VAL A 512 30.36 17.67 15.27
CA VAL A 512 30.88 17.20 16.56
C VAL A 512 30.33 15.78 16.67
N PRO A 513 31.14 14.74 16.35
CA PRO A 513 30.64 13.38 16.42
C PRO A 513 30.21 13.08 17.87
N PRO A 514 29.12 12.33 18.06
CA PRO A 514 28.73 11.88 19.39
C PRO A 514 29.86 11.01 19.99
N PRO A 515 30.01 10.94 21.32
CA PRO A 515 31.09 10.17 21.95
C PRO A 515 31.23 8.72 21.46
N MET A 516 30.12 8.05 21.12
CA MET A 516 30.13 6.70 20.53
C MET A 516 30.88 6.59 19.18
N ALA A 517 31.02 7.71 18.46
CA ALA A 517 31.74 7.85 17.20
C ALA A 517 33.18 8.37 17.40
N ALA A 518 33.65 8.48 18.63
CA ALA A 518 35.06 8.72 18.95
C ALA A 518 35.50 7.85 20.15
N PRO A 519 35.31 6.52 20.11
CA PRO A 519 35.72 5.66 21.22
C PRO A 519 37.24 5.77 21.40
N ALA A 520 37.71 5.75 22.65
CA ALA A 520 39.09 6.02 23.03
C ALA A 520 40.11 5.37 22.07
N GLY A 521 40.79 6.21 21.28
CA GLY A 521 41.83 5.80 20.32
C GLY A 521 41.39 5.58 18.87
N LYS A 522 40.09 5.68 18.53
CA LYS A 522 39.59 5.66 17.14
C LYS A 522 38.85 6.94 16.82
N ASN A 523 39.46 7.77 15.97
CA ASN A 523 38.81 8.95 15.42
C ASN A 523 37.91 8.51 14.25
N THR A 524 36.58 8.46 14.45
CA THR A 524 35.60 8.27 13.36
C THR A 524 34.76 9.54 13.15
N PRO A 525 35.36 10.64 12.65
CA PRO A 525 34.71 11.94 12.65
C PRO A 525 33.70 12.12 11.51
N TYR A 526 33.68 11.21 10.53
CA TYR A 526 32.93 11.38 9.29
C TYR A 526 31.60 10.63 9.34
N PHE A 527 30.50 11.28 8.97
CA PHE A 527 29.21 10.62 8.81
C PHE A 527 29.08 10.09 7.38
N ALA A 528 29.08 8.76 7.22
CA ALA A 528 29.11 8.08 5.92
C ALA A 528 30.22 8.61 5.00
N GLY A 529 31.41 8.88 5.57
CA GLY A 529 32.55 9.42 4.85
C GLY A 529 32.49 10.92 4.57
N LEU A 530 31.47 11.64 5.08
CA LEU A 530 31.32 13.08 4.88
C LEU A 530 31.74 13.86 6.13
N ASP A 531 32.37 15.02 5.92
CA ASP A 531 32.68 16.00 6.97
C ASP A 531 31.41 16.58 7.63
N GLU A 532 30.30 16.59 6.90
CA GLU A 532 29.03 17.15 7.34
C GLU A 532 27.84 16.25 6.97
N ILE A 533 26.77 16.30 7.76
CA ILE A 533 25.54 15.60 7.43
C ILE A 533 24.79 16.50 6.44
N PRO A 534 24.56 16.07 5.19
CA PRO A 534 23.88 16.91 4.22
C PRO A 534 22.39 16.99 4.52
N ASN A 535 21.77 18.08 4.07
CA ASN A 535 20.33 18.32 4.21
C ASN A 535 19.53 17.45 3.22
N LEU A 536 19.42 16.15 3.49
CA LEU A 536 18.75 15.16 2.64
C LEU A 536 17.61 14.47 3.39
N PRO A 537 16.53 14.08 2.69
CA PRO A 537 15.39 13.42 3.32
C PRO A 537 15.66 11.98 3.75
N HIS A 538 14.75 11.47 4.57
CA HIS A 538 14.71 10.08 5.00
C HIS A 538 13.65 9.33 4.19
N LEU A 539 13.95 8.11 3.73
CA LEU A 539 13.03 7.27 2.96
C LEU A 539 12.76 5.96 3.70
N LEU A 540 11.48 5.70 3.95
CA LEU A 540 10.97 4.46 4.50
C LEU A 540 10.29 3.67 3.40
N ILE A 541 10.70 2.43 3.18
CA ILE A 541 10.13 1.53 2.19
C ILE A 541 9.54 0.33 2.93
N MET A 542 8.24 0.08 2.79
CA MET A 542 7.50 -0.89 3.62
C MET A 542 6.27 -1.45 2.89
N PRO A 543 5.73 -2.62 3.28
CA PRO A 543 4.42 -3.08 2.82
C PRO A 543 3.34 -2.00 2.98
N ARG A 544 2.44 -1.84 1.99
CA ARG A 544 1.36 -0.83 2.00
C ARG A 544 0.51 -0.87 3.28
N THR A 545 0.26 -2.07 3.80
CA THR A 545 -0.50 -2.30 5.04
C THR A 545 0.12 -1.65 6.28
N LEU A 546 1.44 -1.39 6.27
CA LEU A 546 2.16 -0.75 7.37
C LEU A 546 2.27 0.77 7.22
N SER A 547 1.88 1.34 6.08
CA SER A 547 2.03 2.78 5.78
C SER A 547 1.27 3.67 6.76
N ASP A 548 0.03 3.28 7.09
CA ASP A 548 -0.79 3.97 8.09
C ASP A 548 -0.27 3.78 9.50
N GLN A 549 0.18 2.56 9.84
CA GLN A 549 0.82 2.28 11.13
C GLN A 549 2.05 3.16 11.31
N TRP A 550 2.97 3.22 10.34
CA TRP A 550 4.16 4.06 10.40
C TRP A 550 3.84 5.55 10.54
N THR A 551 2.79 6.03 9.86
CA THR A 551 2.35 7.42 10.02
C THR A 551 1.89 7.68 11.47
N SER A 552 1.08 6.78 12.02
CA SER A 552 0.60 6.85 13.41
C SER A 552 1.76 6.80 14.42
N GLU A 553 2.74 5.91 14.21
CA GLU A 553 3.91 5.81 15.07
C GLU A 553 4.80 7.06 14.98
N ILE A 554 5.00 7.64 13.80
CA ILE A 554 5.71 8.92 13.67
C ILE A 554 4.98 10.02 14.46
N ASP A 555 3.66 10.11 14.33
CA ASP A 555 2.86 11.12 15.05
C ASP A 555 2.90 10.92 16.58
N LYS A 556 3.00 9.67 17.04
CA LYS A 556 3.14 9.35 18.47
C LYS A 556 4.55 9.68 19.00
N PHE A 557 5.59 9.22 18.30
CA PHE A 557 6.98 9.28 18.76
C PHE A 557 7.67 10.61 18.46
N THR A 558 7.06 11.51 17.68
CA THR A 558 7.65 12.81 17.32
C THR A 558 6.70 13.95 17.66
N THR A 559 7.24 15.07 18.13
CA THR A 559 6.47 16.30 18.32
C THR A 559 5.93 16.76 16.98
N LYS A 560 4.63 17.08 16.94
CA LYS A 560 3.96 17.60 15.75
C LYS A 560 4.73 18.80 15.19
N GLY A 561 5.07 18.76 13.90
CA GLY A 561 5.87 19.80 13.24
C GLY A 561 7.37 19.52 13.18
N SER A 562 7.88 18.58 13.97
CA SER A 562 9.30 18.17 13.93
C SER A 562 9.68 17.53 12.61
N PHE A 563 8.79 16.71 12.06
CA PHE A 563 8.97 16.06 10.77
C PHE A 563 7.77 16.31 9.86
N GLN A 564 8.04 16.45 8.57
CA GLN A 564 7.03 16.46 7.53
C GLN A 564 6.96 15.07 6.91
N VAL A 565 5.82 14.40 7.05
CA VAL A 565 5.61 13.07 6.48
C VAL A 565 4.87 13.18 5.16
N VAL A 566 5.49 12.67 4.09
CA VAL A 566 4.88 12.62 2.75
C VAL A 566 4.83 11.17 2.28
N ARG A 567 3.72 10.77 1.67
CA ARG A 567 3.56 9.41 1.12
C ARG A 567 3.90 9.40 -0.35
N TYR A 568 4.68 8.44 -0.81
CA TYR A 568 4.97 8.14 -2.20
C TYR A 568 4.19 6.89 -2.60
N ASN A 569 2.92 7.06 -2.98
CA ASN A 569 1.99 5.96 -3.30
C ASN A 569 1.40 6.08 -4.71
N SER A 570 0.93 4.96 -5.25
CA SER A 570 0.35 4.87 -6.60
C SER A 570 -0.91 5.72 -6.79
N ASP A 571 -1.61 6.02 -5.71
CA ASP A 571 -2.88 6.74 -5.71
C ASP A 571 -2.69 8.26 -5.85
N GLN A 572 -1.45 8.75 -5.82
CA GLN A 572 -1.15 10.16 -6.05
C GLN A 572 -1.01 10.46 -7.55
N ASP A 573 -1.75 11.49 -8.00
CA ASP A 573 -1.89 11.89 -9.40
C ASP A 573 -0.58 12.31 -10.12
N ASN A 574 0.60 12.29 -9.48
CA ASN A 574 1.84 12.77 -10.11
C ASN A 574 3.17 12.25 -9.51
N LEU A 575 3.33 10.93 -9.37
CA LEU A 575 4.60 10.33 -8.93
C LEU A 575 5.85 10.81 -9.71
N PRO A 576 5.83 11.00 -11.05
CA PRO A 576 7.00 11.47 -11.80
C PRO A 576 7.49 12.87 -11.39
N ARG A 577 6.62 13.70 -10.80
CA ARG A 577 6.98 15.05 -10.32
C ARG A 577 7.02 15.16 -8.80
N PHE A 578 6.95 14.03 -8.09
CA PHE A 578 6.85 14.02 -6.64
C PHE A 578 7.96 14.85 -5.97
N PHE A 579 9.22 14.63 -6.36
CA PHE A 579 10.37 15.34 -5.81
C PHE A 579 10.61 16.73 -6.44
N SER A 580 10.26 16.93 -7.71
CA SER A 580 10.56 18.19 -8.42
C SER A 580 9.55 19.31 -8.21
N SER A 581 8.26 18.98 -8.14
CA SER A 581 7.19 19.97 -7.94
C SER A 581 5.99 19.44 -7.14
N GLY A 582 6.15 18.29 -6.49
CA GLY A 582 5.09 17.56 -5.80
C GLY A 582 5.06 17.82 -4.30
N ASP A 583 4.55 16.84 -3.56
CA ASP A 583 4.34 16.97 -2.12
C ASP A 583 5.64 16.99 -1.33
N TYR A 584 6.70 16.31 -1.81
CA TYR A 584 8.04 16.44 -1.25
C TYR A 584 8.54 17.89 -1.30
N GLN A 585 8.46 18.56 -2.45
CA GLN A 585 8.97 19.94 -2.58
C GLN A 585 8.22 20.90 -1.66
N LYS A 586 6.92 20.68 -1.43
CA LYS A 586 6.14 21.47 -0.47
C LYS A 586 6.60 21.22 0.97
N ALA A 587 6.82 19.95 1.33
CA ALA A 587 7.31 19.57 2.65
C ALA A 587 8.72 20.13 2.92
N ALA A 588 9.65 19.93 1.97
CA ALA A 588 11.04 20.38 2.06
C ALA A 588 11.16 21.92 2.05
N GLY A 589 10.16 22.63 1.52
CA GLY A 589 10.22 24.07 1.28
C GLY A 589 10.79 24.39 -0.11
N ALA A 590 10.49 25.57 -0.63
CA ALA A 590 10.87 25.95 -2.01
C ALA A 590 12.39 25.93 -2.26
N ASP A 591 13.18 26.19 -1.22
CA ASP A 591 14.64 26.17 -1.19
C ASP A 591 15.22 24.84 -0.68
N GLY A 592 14.36 23.87 -0.33
CA GLY A 592 14.77 22.60 0.25
C GLY A 592 15.33 22.72 1.68
N ARG A 593 15.19 23.87 2.36
CA ARG A 593 15.80 24.11 3.68
C ARG A 593 15.39 23.07 4.73
N ARG A 594 14.22 22.45 4.59
CA ARG A 594 13.69 21.44 5.53
C ARG A 594 13.89 20.00 5.05
N ALA A 595 14.67 19.75 3.99
CA ALA A 595 14.80 18.42 3.41
C ALA A 595 15.19 17.34 4.45
N GLY A 596 16.10 17.64 5.38
CA GLY A 596 16.53 16.78 6.48
C GLY A 596 15.50 16.54 7.59
N ARG A 597 14.33 17.18 7.50
CA ARG A 597 13.16 16.94 8.37
C ARG A 597 11.98 16.35 7.58
N VAL A 598 12.20 15.89 6.35
CA VAL A 598 11.17 15.21 5.56
C VAL A 598 11.35 13.70 5.64
N ILE A 599 10.29 12.99 6.01
CA ILE A 599 10.19 11.53 5.95
C ILE A 599 9.28 11.17 4.78
N VAL A 600 9.82 10.46 3.80
CA VAL A 600 9.08 9.91 2.67
C VAL A 600 8.71 8.46 2.98
N ILE A 601 7.42 8.13 3.01
CA ILE A 601 6.93 6.76 3.15
C ILE A 601 6.56 6.23 1.75
N ALA A 602 7.26 5.21 1.28
CA ALA A 602 7.02 4.59 -0.02
C ALA A 602 6.59 3.14 0.13
N ASP A 603 5.55 2.76 -0.61
CA ASP A 603 4.99 1.41 -0.51
C ASP A 603 5.80 0.40 -1.34
N GLN A 604 6.29 -0.63 -0.65
CA GLN A 604 6.89 -1.86 -1.14
C GLN A 604 5.81 -2.94 -1.31
N SER A 605 6.02 -3.85 -2.27
CA SER A 605 5.25 -5.09 -2.44
C SER A 605 5.01 -5.87 -1.14
N ARG A 606 3.88 -6.59 -0.88
CA ARG A 606 3.05 -7.49 -1.73
C ARG A 606 1.70 -7.86 -1.04
N LEU A 607 0.59 -7.94 -1.77
CA LEU A 607 -0.44 -9.00 -1.63
C LEU A 607 -1.21 -9.10 -2.97
N LEU A 608 -1.18 -10.30 -3.58
CA LEU A 608 -2.02 -10.75 -4.73
C LEU A 608 -2.19 -9.80 -5.93
N GLY A 609 -1.33 -9.92 -6.95
CA GLY A 609 -1.62 -9.77 -8.40
C GLY A 609 -2.29 -8.50 -8.99
N PHE A 610 -2.97 -7.68 -8.21
CA PHE A 610 -3.97 -6.72 -8.66
C PHE A 610 -3.69 -5.29 -8.20
N ASP A 611 -2.86 -5.10 -7.17
CA ASP A 611 -2.52 -3.78 -6.64
C ASP A 611 -1.28 -3.19 -7.34
N ARG A 612 -1.47 -2.13 -8.13
CA ARG A 612 -0.39 -1.37 -8.79
C ARG A 612 0.35 -0.52 -7.76
N GLN A 613 1.47 -0.99 -7.21
CA GLN A 613 2.20 -0.30 -6.13
C GLN A 613 3.22 0.72 -6.63
N ALA A 614 3.56 1.73 -5.84
CA ALA A 614 4.43 2.83 -6.27
C ALA A 614 5.82 2.37 -6.74
N ILE A 615 6.62 1.69 -5.90
CA ILE A 615 7.99 1.32 -6.27
C ILE A 615 8.02 0.33 -7.44
N ASP A 616 7.19 -0.74 -7.40
CA ASP A 616 7.19 -1.76 -8.45
C ASP A 616 6.62 -1.24 -9.78
N THR A 617 5.50 -0.50 -9.74
CA THR A 617 4.89 0.09 -10.94
C THR A 617 5.83 1.10 -11.55
N GLN A 618 6.40 1.99 -10.75
CA GLN A 618 7.37 2.95 -11.25
C GLN A 618 8.58 2.20 -11.80
N ALA A 619 9.12 1.19 -11.12
CA ALA A 619 10.28 0.46 -11.62
C ALA A 619 10.00 -0.20 -12.98
N LYS A 620 8.82 -0.80 -13.16
CA LYS A 620 8.36 -1.35 -14.46
C LYS A 620 8.24 -0.28 -15.53
N ASN A 621 7.85 0.94 -15.16
CA ASN A 621 7.73 2.08 -16.08
C ASN A 621 9.09 2.69 -16.44
N CYS A 622 10.05 2.68 -15.52
CA CYS A 622 11.32 3.36 -15.66
C CYS A 622 12.45 2.46 -16.16
N PHE A 623 12.39 1.15 -15.92
CA PHE A 623 13.46 0.22 -16.28
C PHE A 623 13.00 -0.88 -17.24
N GLU A 624 13.95 -1.36 -18.03
CA GLU A 624 13.79 -2.59 -18.81
C GLU A 624 13.78 -3.79 -17.87
N VAL A 625 12.86 -4.73 -18.11
CA VAL A 625 12.83 -5.98 -17.34
C VAL A 625 14.03 -6.82 -17.77
N PRO A 626 14.91 -7.25 -16.85
CA PRO A 626 16.03 -8.11 -17.21
C PRO A 626 15.51 -9.41 -17.87
N PRO A 627 16.21 -9.94 -18.90
CA PRO A 627 15.82 -11.19 -19.54
C PRO A 627 15.71 -12.34 -18.52
N LYS A 628 14.77 -13.27 -18.76
CA LYS A 628 14.48 -14.37 -17.83
C LYS A 628 15.75 -15.18 -17.51
N LYS A 629 15.92 -15.45 -16.21
CA LYS A 629 17.04 -16.16 -15.59
C LYS A 629 17.18 -17.57 -16.21
N GLY A 630 18.40 -17.93 -16.60
CA GLY A 630 18.72 -19.28 -17.07
C GLY A 630 20.21 -19.52 -17.24
N CYS A 631 20.98 -18.55 -17.73
CA CYS A 631 22.42 -18.69 -17.87
C CYS A 631 23.18 -18.20 -16.62
N MET A 632 24.30 -18.86 -16.30
CA MET A 632 25.19 -18.50 -15.19
C MET A 632 25.71 -17.07 -15.31
N ALA A 633 25.98 -16.59 -16.52
CA ALA A 633 26.45 -15.22 -16.76
C ALA A 633 25.44 -14.17 -16.26
N ALA A 634 24.13 -14.38 -16.45
CA ALA A 634 23.12 -13.47 -15.95
C ALA A 634 23.01 -13.47 -14.42
N GLN A 635 23.21 -14.65 -13.79
CA GLN A 635 23.21 -14.78 -12.33
C GLN A 635 24.45 -14.11 -11.71
N LEU A 636 25.62 -14.27 -12.32
CA LEU A 636 26.85 -13.59 -11.89
C LEU A 636 26.72 -12.08 -12.05
N LYS A 637 26.18 -11.61 -13.18
CA LYS A 637 25.92 -10.19 -13.38
C LYS A 637 25.01 -9.63 -12.29
N LEU A 638 23.97 -10.37 -11.91
CA LEU A 638 23.08 -10.00 -10.82
C LEU A 638 23.75 -10.03 -9.44
N ALA A 639 24.62 -11.01 -9.19
CA ALA A 639 25.41 -11.13 -7.97
C ALA A 639 26.43 -9.98 -7.81
N GLU A 640 26.80 -9.33 -8.90
CA GLU A 640 27.59 -8.09 -8.88
C GLU A 640 26.84 -6.94 -8.17
N GLY A 641 25.49 -6.94 -8.23
CA GLY A 641 24.68 -5.91 -7.61
C GLY A 641 25.00 -4.50 -8.10
N ASP A 642 25.51 -4.33 -9.33
CA ASP A 642 25.83 -3.01 -9.87
C ASP A 642 24.56 -2.24 -10.26
N PRO A 643 24.31 -1.04 -9.70
CA PRO A 643 23.10 -0.25 -9.97
C PRO A 643 23.00 0.18 -11.44
N THR A 644 24.12 0.28 -12.17
CA THR A 644 24.12 0.73 -13.58
C THR A 644 23.58 -0.33 -14.55
N GLN A 645 23.40 -1.57 -14.09
CA GLN A 645 22.94 -2.67 -14.93
C GLN A 645 21.48 -2.54 -15.37
N LEU A 646 20.67 -1.80 -14.61
CA LEU A 646 19.28 -1.53 -14.99
C LEU A 646 19.23 -0.45 -16.06
N LYS A 647 18.95 -0.87 -17.29
CA LYS A 647 18.71 0.06 -18.41
C LYS A 647 17.43 0.84 -18.15
N ARG A 648 17.55 2.17 -18.09
CA ARG A 648 16.41 3.09 -18.06
C ARG A 648 15.74 3.13 -19.43
N ARG A 649 14.41 3.13 -19.45
CA ARG A 649 13.63 3.32 -20.68
C ARG A 649 13.75 4.78 -21.13
N GLN A 650 14.21 5.03 -22.35
CA GLN A 650 14.47 6.40 -22.86
C GLN A 650 13.26 7.35 -22.78
N LYS A 651 12.04 6.82 -22.92
CA LYS A 651 10.80 7.62 -22.96
C LYS A 651 10.32 8.12 -21.58
N THR A 652 10.91 7.68 -20.48
CA THR A 652 10.45 8.01 -19.11
C THR A 652 11.45 8.84 -18.30
N MET A 653 12.39 9.53 -18.97
CA MET A 653 13.31 10.48 -18.35
C MET A 653 12.61 11.77 -17.91
N VAL A 654 11.72 11.68 -16.93
CA VAL A 654 11.32 12.85 -16.14
C VAL A 654 12.34 12.97 -15.01
N ALA A 655 13.10 14.06 -15.01
CA ALA A 655 14.04 14.38 -13.95
C ALA A 655 13.28 14.54 -12.61
N GLY A 656 13.87 14.02 -11.52
CA GLY A 656 13.30 14.15 -10.17
C GLY A 656 12.34 13.02 -9.78
N ASN A 657 12.58 11.79 -10.26
CA ASN A 657 11.94 10.59 -9.72
C ASN A 657 12.69 10.07 -8.47
N ILE A 658 12.14 9.04 -7.83
CA ILE A 658 12.72 8.47 -6.59
C ILE A 658 14.13 7.89 -6.78
N TRP A 659 14.50 7.43 -7.97
CA TRP A 659 15.85 6.90 -8.25
C TRP A 659 16.87 7.98 -8.60
N ASP A 660 16.44 9.23 -8.79
CA ASP A 660 17.35 10.37 -8.97
C ASP A 660 17.57 11.13 -7.65
N GLN A 661 16.73 10.87 -6.65
CA GLN A 661 16.81 11.50 -5.35
C GLN A 661 17.90 10.88 -4.48
N ARG A 662 18.63 11.73 -3.74
CA ARG A 662 19.56 11.31 -2.68
C ARG A 662 18.87 11.36 -1.32
N PHE A 663 19.26 10.43 -0.45
CA PHE A 663 18.65 10.26 0.88
C PHE A 663 19.72 10.24 1.98
N ALA A 664 19.41 10.84 3.13
CA ALA A 664 20.23 10.70 4.33
C ALA A 664 20.17 9.25 4.85
N THR A 665 18.95 8.71 4.94
CA THR A 665 18.73 7.30 5.25
C THR A 665 17.69 6.67 4.33
N VAL A 666 17.91 5.41 4.02
CA VAL A 666 16.89 4.51 3.47
C VAL A 666 16.69 3.34 4.42
N ILE A 667 15.44 3.12 4.81
CA ILE A 667 15.04 2.03 5.71
C ILE A 667 14.07 1.12 4.96
N TYR A 668 14.39 -0.16 4.87
CA TYR A 668 13.52 -1.20 4.32
C TYR A 668 12.88 -1.97 5.47
N ASP A 669 11.61 -1.72 5.72
CA ASP A 669 10.82 -2.50 6.67
C ASP A 669 10.25 -3.75 5.99
N GLU A 670 10.21 -4.85 6.73
CA GLU A 670 9.99 -6.20 6.19
C GLU A 670 10.88 -6.50 4.97
N SER A 671 12.19 -6.29 5.15
CA SER A 671 13.21 -6.45 4.11
C SER A 671 13.25 -7.83 3.48
N HIS A 672 12.70 -8.86 4.14
CA HIS A 672 12.56 -10.19 3.56
C HIS A 672 11.78 -10.20 2.24
N ASN A 673 11.00 -9.16 1.93
CA ASN A 673 10.34 -8.95 0.64
C ASN A 673 11.33 -8.68 -0.50
N LEU A 674 12.56 -8.27 -0.19
CA LEU A 674 13.65 -8.00 -1.13
C LEU A 674 14.58 -9.19 -1.35
N ARG A 675 14.31 -10.34 -0.73
CA ARG A 675 15.18 -11.53 -0.82
C ARG A 675 15.37 -12.07 -2.23
N ASN A 676 14.37 -11.89 -3.08
CA ASN A 676 14.39 -12.37 -4.46
C ASN A 676 14.91 -11.31 -5.41
N ASP A 677 15.82 -11.67 -6.31
CA ASP A 677 16.28 -10.73 -7.36
C ASP A 677 15.20 -10.56 -8.44
N ARG A 678 14.24 -9.71 -8.12
CA ARG A 678 13.20 -9.19 -9.02
C ARG A 678 13.53 -7.76 -9.38
N LEU A 679 12.75 -7.19 -10.30
CA LEU A 679 12.90 -5.78 -10.67
C LEU A 679 12.83 -4.85 -9.44
N THR A 680 11.98 -5.16 -8.45
CA THR A 680 11.90 -4.41 -7.19
C THR A 680 13.21 -4.44 -6.40
N ASN A 681 13.85 -5.60 -6.25
CA ASN A 681 15.16 -5.71 -5.58
C ASN A 681 16.22 -4.88 -6.31
N LEU A 682 16.27 -4.98 -7.64
CA LEU A 682 17.20 -4.20 -8.46
C LEU A 682 16.94 -2.69 -8.39
N ALA A 683 15.67 -2.26 -8.40
CA ALA A 683 15.29 -0.87 -8.23
C ALA A 683 15.68 -0.36 -6.83
N SER A 684 15.55 -1.19 -5.79
CA SER A 684 16.01 -0.89 -4.43
C SER A 684 17.52 -0.76 -4.34
N ILE A 685 18.31 -1.52 -5.11
CA ILE A 685 19.77 -1.34 -5.19
C ILE A 685 20.12 0.09 -5.64
N ILE A 686 19.42 0.65 -6.63
CA ILE A 686 19.65 2.03 -7.10
C ILE A 686 19.31 3.04 -5.99
N ILE A 687 18.16 2.87 -5.33
CA ILE A 687 17.76 3.76 -4.23
C ILE A 687 18.80 3.73 -3.11
N SER A 688 19.28 2.53 -2.76
CA SER A 688 20.31 2.36 -1.73
C SER A 688 21.66 2.94 -2.13
N ASP A 689 22.02 2.88 -3.42
CA ASP A 689 23.23 3.53 -3.92
C ASP A 689 23.21 5.04 -3.70
N HIS A 690 22.02 5.67 -3.76
CA HIS A 690 21.81 7.09 -3.53
C HIS A 690 21.57 7.47 -2.05
N ALA A 691 21.67 6.51 -1.13
CA ALA A 691 21.51 6.71 0.31
C ALA A 691 22.85 6.74 1.04
N LEU A 692 22.98 7.60 2.06
CA LEU A 692 24.18 7.62 2.91
C LEU A 692 24.21 6.46 3.91
N LEU A 693 23.09 6.23 4.60
CA LEU A 693 22.91 5.13 5.55
C LEU A 693 21.78 4.21 5.08
N ARG A 694 22.04 2.89 5.04
CA ARG A 694 21.07 1.86 4.64
C ARG A 694 20.74 0.94 5.80
N ILE A 695 19.46 0.72 6.04
CA ILE A 695 18.97 -0.13 7.11
C ILE A 695 17.91 -1.07 6.55
N ALA A 696 18.01 -2.36 6.88
CA ALA A 696 16.98 -3.36 6.63
C ALA A 696 16.45 -3.84 7.98
N ALA A 697 15.14 -3.90 8.13
CA ALA A 697 14.48 -4.39 9.33
C ALA A 697 13.56 -5.56 8.98
N THR A 698 13.69 -6.69 9.69
CA THR A 698 12.76 -7.81 9.57
C THR A 698 12.96 -8.78 10.73
N ALA A 699 11.90 -9.48 11.17
CA ALA A 699 12.08 -10.56 12.15
C ALA A 699 12.62 -11.86 11.52
N THR A 700 12.41 -12.04 10.21
CA THR A 700 12.63 -13.31 9.49
C THR A 700 13.54 -13.09 8.27
N PRO A 701 14.85 -12.93 8.47
CA PRO A 701 15.76 -12.58 7.38
C PRO A 701 16.01 -13.72 6.38
N LEU A 702 15.79 -14.98 6.78
CA LEU A 702 16.02 -16.20 5.98
C LEU A 702 14.70 -16.97 5.82
N PHE A 703 14.39 -17.43 4.60
CA PHE A 703 13.17 -18.22 4.32
C PHE A 703 13.47 -19.56 3.66
N THR A 704 14.27 -19.54 2.58
CA THR A 704 14.46 -20.69 1.69
C THR A 704 15.91 -21.11 1.56
N GLY A 705 16.86 -20.20 1.78
CA GLY A 705 18.29 -20.52 1.72
C GLY A 705 19.17 -19.27 1.71
N PRO A 706 20.51 -19.44 1.65
CA PRO A 706 21.50 -18.36 1.80
C PRO A 706 21.35 -17.22 0.76
N LYS A 707 20.76 -17.53 -0.40
CA LYS A 707 20.49 -16.56 -1.47
C LYS A 707 19.56 -15.45 -1.01
N ASP A 708 18.65 -15.73 -0.08
CA ASP A 708 17.73 -14.74 0.47
C ASP A 708 18.48 -13.62 1.22
N LEU A 709 19.49 -14.00 2.00
CA LEU A 709 20.37 -13.06 2.70
C LEU A 709 21.27 -12.31 1.72
N CYS A 710 21.80 -13.01 0.70
CA CYS A 710 22.63 -12.38 -0.32
C CYS A 710 21.86 -11.28 -1.08
N GLY A 711 20.59 -11.54 -1.44
CA GLY A 711 19.73 -10.56 -2.12
C GLY A 711 19.48 -9.31 -1.27
N GLN A 712 19.25 -9.49 0.03
CA GLN A 712 19.06 -8.38 0.97
C GLN A 712 20.36 -7.60 1.21
N CYS A 713 21.49 -8.29 1.40
CA CYS A 713 22.80 -7.64 1.60
C CYS A 713 23.27 -6.87 0.36
N ARG A 714 22.90 -7.31 -0.85
CA ARG A 714 23.09 -6.54 -2.09
C ARG A 714 22.32 -5.23 -2.09
N VAL A 715 21.05 -5.24 -1.66
CA VAL A 715 20.26 -4.01 -1.52
C VAL A 715 20.92 -3.07 -0.53
N LEU A 716 21.39 -3.59 0.62
CA LEU A 716 22.12 -2.81 1.61
C LEU A 716 23.50 -2.30 1.15
N ARG A 717 23.95 -2.64 -0.07
CA ARG A 717 25.25 -2.28 -0.63
C ARG A 717 26.43 -2.73 0.26
N PHE A 718 26.29 -3.87 0.93
CA PHE A 718 27.35 -4.37 1.80
C PHE A 718 28.47 -4.99 0.95
N SER A 719 29.70 -4.48 1.11
CA SER A 719 30.85 -4.76 0.23
C SER A 719 31.06 -6.25 -0.11
N PRO A 720 31.02 -7.20 0.84
CA PRO A 720 31.25 -8.62 0.55
C PRO A 720 30.23 -9.24 -0.43
N PHE A 721 29.07 -8.59 -0.61
CA PHE A 721 27.95 -9.10 -1.40
C PHE A 721 27.79 -8.39 -2.74
N ILE A 722 28.65 -7.42 -3.08
CA ILE A 722 28.59 -6.64 -4.33
C ILE A 722 29.91 -6.71 -5.12
N GLY A 723 29.89 -6.23 -6.35
CA GLY A 723 31.03 -6.23 -7.27
C GLY A 723 31.60 -7.64 -7.50
N LEU A 724 32.92 -7.70 -7.67
CA LEU A 724 33.64 -8.96 -7.85
C LEU A 724 33.54 -9.87 -6.62
N GLN A 725 33.49 -9.31 -5.40
CA GLN A 725 33.34 -10.08 -4.16
C GLN A 725 31.99 -10.79 -4.13
N GLY A 726 30.90 -10.09 -4.45
CA GLY A 726 29.56 -10.68 -4.56
C GLY A 726 29.47 -11.78 -5.62
N GLN A 727 30.13 -11.60 -6.77
CA GLN A 727 30.22 -12.64 -7.80
C GLN A 727 30.97 -13.88 -7.30
N ASN A 728 32.11 -13.69 -6.64
CA ASN A 728 32.93 -14.79 -6.12
C ASN A 728 32.21 -15.52 -4.99
N LEU A 729 31.54 -14.80 -4.09
CA LEU A 729 30.69 -15.38 -3.06
C LEU A 729 29.59 -16.22 -3.69
N TYR A 730 28.89 -15.70 -4.71
CA TYR A 730 27.86 -16.48 -5.40
C TYR A 730 28.38 -17.78 -6.02
N LYS A 731 29.57 -17.75 -6.65
CA LYS A 731 30.22 -18.96 -7.19
C LYS A 731 30.52 -19.96 -6.07
N ARG A 732 31.15 -19.48 -5.00
CA ARG A 732 31.52 -20.28 -3.82
C ARG A 732 30.29 -20.96 -3.21
N LEU A 733 29.24 -20.20 -2.91
CA LEU A 733 28.01 -20.76 -2.33
C LEU A 733 27.37 -21.80 -3.25
N ARG A 734 27.40 -21.60 -4.57
CA ARG A 734 26.86 -22.57 -5.52
C ARG A 734 27.71 -23.84 -5.61
N GLU A 735 29.03 -23.71 -5.51
CA GLU A 735 29.95 -24.84 -5.47
C GLU A 735 29.75 -25.67 -4.21
N MET A 736 29.60 -25.01 -3.05
CA MET A 736 29.25 -25.65 -1.77
C MET A 736 27.91 -26.38 -1.86
N GLU A 737 26.84 -25.71 -2.32
CA GLU A 737 25.51 -26.34 -2.51
C GLU A 737 25.58 -27.55 -3.47
N LYS A 738 26.43 -27.49 -4.50
CA LYS A 738 26.60 -28.59 -5.46
C LYS A 738 27.38 -29.75 -4.85
N GLN A 739 28.41 -29.45 -4.06
CA GLN A 739 29.22 -30.46 -3.38
C GLN A 739 28.39 -31.16 -2.31
N ALA A 740 27.75 -30.41 -1.40
CA ALA A 740 26.84 -30.96 -0.39
C ALA A 740 25.70 -31.76 -1.00
N LYS A 741 25.17 -31.34 -2.16
CA LYS A 741 24.17 -32.16 -2.88
C LYS A 741 24.76 -33.49 -3.37
N LYS A 742 25.98 -33.48 -3.89
CA LYS A 742 26.66 -34.70 -4.33
C LYS A 742 26.94 -35.63 -3.14
N ASP A 743 27.43 -35.08 -2.04
CA ASP A 743 27.72 -35.82 -0.81
C ASP A 743 26.43 -36.43 -0.23
N TRP A 744 25.33 -35.68 -0.25
CA TRP A 744 24.02 -36.24 0.09
C TRP A 744 23.60 -37.36 -0.86
N ASP A 745 23.76 -37.20 -2.17
CA ASP A 745 23.37 -38.23 -3.15
C ASP A 745 24.23 -39.51 -3.02
N ASP A 746 25.50 -39.38 -2.60
CA ASP A 746 26.46 -40.48 -2.40
C ASP A 746 26.32 -41.15 -1.01
N GLU A 747 26.09 -40.38 0.06
CA GLU A 747 26.25 -40.78 1.47
C GLU A 747 25.03 -40.44 2.36
N ALA A 748 23.83 -40.23 1.80
CA ALA A 748 22.62 -39.85 2.56
C ALA A 748 22.35 -40.70 3.82
N ALA A 749 22.66 -42.00 3.78
CA ALA A 749 22.41 -42.89 4.92
C ALA A 749 23.33 -42.59 6.12
N GLU A 750 24.58 -42.20 5.86
CA GLU A 750 25.55 -41.82 6.91
C GLU A 750 25.19 -40.44 7.47
N VAL A 751 24.88 -39.47 6.61
CA VAL A 751 24.42 -38.13 7.02
C VAL A 751 23.17 -38.19 7.90
N ILE A 752 22.19 -39.05 7.54
CA ILE A 752 20.99 -39.26 8.36
C ILE A 752 21.36 -39.92 9.70
N SER A 753 22.32 -40.85 9.72
CA SER A 753 22.77 -41.48 10.98
C SER A 753 23.45 -40.47 11.90
N ASP A 754 24.37 -39.67 11.38
CA ASP A 754 25.11 -38.66 12.14
C ASP A 754 24.17 -37.60 12.75
N ALA A 755 23.20 -37.11 11.97
CA ALA A 755 22.20 -36.17 12.44
C ALA A 755 21.28 -36.74 13.55
N ILE A 756 21.16 -38.07 13.65
CA ILE A 756 20.40 -38.74 14.72
C ILE A 756 21.26 -38.85 15.97
N ASP A 757 22.56 -39.14 15.81
CA ASP A 757 23.50 -39.31 16.92
C ASP A 757 23.80 -37.96 17.62
N ASP A 758 23.88 -36.85 16.89
CA ASP A 758 24.06 -35.50 17.46
C ASP A 758 22.85 -35.02 18.30
N GLY A 759 21.66 -35.61 18.10
CA GLY A 759 20.44 -35.27 18.86
C GLY A 759 20.25 -36.07 20.15
N ALA A 760 21.13 -37.04 20.43
CA ALA A 760 20.94 -38.10 21.40
C ALA A 760 21.82 -37.95 22.65
N GLU A 761 21.85 -36.76 23.27
CA GLU A 761 22.76 -36.53 24.40
C GLU A 761 22.28 -36.95 25.80
N ASP A 762 21.08 -37.54 26.00
CA ASP A 762 20.71 -38.06 27.33
C ASP A 762 19.77 -39.29 27.28
N ASP A 763 20.26 -40.40 27.87
CA ASP A 763 19.58 -41.69 28.16
C ASP A 763 19.56 -42.76 27.05
N LEU A 764 20.57 -43.66 27.03
CA LEU A 764 20.80 -44.74 26.04
C LEU A 764 19.56 -45.60 25.66
N ALA A 765 18.65 -45.87 26.60
CA ALA A 765 17.45 -46.67 26.32
C ALA A 765 16.36 -45.85 25.63
N ARG A 766 16.27 -44.56 25.98
CA ARG A 766 15.40 -43.57 25.34
C ARG A 766 15.97 -43.17 23.98
N VAL A 767 17.30 -43.11 23.85
CA VAL A 767 18.03 -42.93 22.59
C VAL A 767 17.69 -44.04 21.63
N ALA A 768 17.80 -45.32 21.98
CA ALA A 768 17.45 -46.40 21.05
C ALA A 768 16.00 -46.32 20.51
N GLN A 769 15.04 -45.91 21.34
CA GLN A 769 13.65 -45.75 20.96
C GLN A 769 13.39 -44.46 20.16
N ILE A 770 14.07 -43.36 20.50
CA ILE A 770 14.09 -42.10 19.73
C ILE A 770 14.77 -42.32 18.39
N THR A 771 15.91 -42.98 18.32
CA THR A 771 16.64 -43.34 17.09
C THR A 771 15.75 -44.16 16.15
N GLU A 772 14.97 -45.12 16.67
CA GLU A 772 14.02 -45.90 15.86
C GLU A 772 12.81 -45.06 15.40
N ASP A 773 12.25 -44.21 16.28
CA ASP A 773 11.16 -43.29 15.94
C ASP A 773 11.61 -42.19 14.96
N VAL A 774 12.86 -41.74 15.08
CA VAL A 774 13.50 -40.74 14.23
C VAL A 774 13.86 -41.36 12.87
N ARG A 775 14.37 -42.60 12.84
CA ARG A 775 14.48 -43.39 11.59
C ARG A 775 13.13 -43.51 10.89
N ARG A 776 12.07 -43.88 11.61
CA ARG A 776 10.70 -43.95 11.06
C ARG A 776 10.16 -42.61 10.58
N ARG A 777 10.48 -41.52 11.27
CA ARG A 777 10.12 -40.15 10.86
C ARG A 777 10.84 -39.78 9.55
N TYR A 778 12.13 -40.09 9.45
CA TYR A 778 12.94 -39.84 8.26
C TYR A 778 12.69 -40.78 7.07
N ASP A 779 11.96 -41.88 7.26
CA ASP A 779 11.40 -42.68 6.16
C ASP A 779 10.33 -41.93 5.36
N SER A 780 9.77 -40.83 5.88
CA SER A 780 8.83 -40.00 5.13
C SER A 780 9.55 -39.17 4.05
N GLY A 781 9.03 -39.24 2.81
CA GLY A 781 9.64 -38.57 1.66
C GLY A 781 9.75 -37.04 1.81
N ASP A 782 8.94 -36.41 2.66
CA ASP A 782 8.98 -34.97 2.89
C ASP A 782 9.99 -34.57 3.96
N GLN A 783 10.14 -35.33 5.05
CA GLN A 783 11.18 -35.03 6.04
C GLN A 783 12.58 -35.29 5.47
N LYS A 784 12.74 -36.31 4.62
CA LYS A 784 13.98 -36.51 3.86
C LYS A 784 14.33 -35.29 3.00
N LYS A 785 13.35 -34.64 2.36
CA LYS A 785 13.58 -33.41 1.59
C LYS A 785 13.95 -32.22 2.49
N ILE A 786 13.34 -32.10 3.67
CA ILE A 786 13.65 -31.04 4.63
C ILE A 786 15.10 -31.18 5.09
N LEU A 787 15.50 -32.38 5.54
CA LEU A 787 16.89 -32.67 5.92
C LEU A 787 17.85 -32.43 4.75
N GLN A 788 17.53 -32.95 3.57
CA GLN A 788 18.35 -32.72 2.38
C GLN A 788 18.55 -31.23 2.13
N THR A 789 17.48 -30.43 2.24
CA THR A 789 17.54 -28.98 2.03
C THR A 789 18.39 -28.30 3.11
N GLN A 790 18.25 -28.71 4.37
CA GLN A 790 19.06 -28.21 5.49
C GLN A 790 20.54 -28.51 5.27
N PHE A 791 20.89 -29.79 5.05
CA PHE A 791 22.27 -30.24 4.81
C PHE A 791 22.91 -29.51 3.62
N ILE A 792 22.20 -29.42 2.49
CA ILE A 792 22.70 -28.74 1.28
C ILE A 792 23.02 -27.26 1.55
N HIS A 793 22.28 -26.61 2.46
CA HIS A 793 22.40 -25.18 2.71
C HIS A 793 23.24 -24.84 3.95
N GLU A 794 23.50 -25.76 4.86
CA GLU A 794 24.14 -25.50 6.16
C GLU A 794 25.48 -24.76 6.04
N GLU A 795 26.45 -25.33 5.34
CA GLU A 795 27.79 -24.74 5.18
C GLU A 795 27.71 -23.34 4.51
N SER A 796 26.80 -23.20 3.55
CA SER A 796 26.58 -21.95 2.83
C SER A 796 25.88 -20.88 3.70
N ILE A 797 25.02 -21.29 4.62
CA ILE A 797 24.38 -20.42 5.61
C ILE A 797 25.43 -19.92 6.59
N GLU A 798 26.29 -20.80 7.12
CA GLU A 798 27.36 -20.41 8.05
C GLU A 798 28.35 -19.44 7.41
N THR A 799 28.75 -19.69 6.16
CA THR A 799 29.60 -18.74 5.41
C THR A 799 28.95 -17.36 5.30
N VAL A 800 27.65 -17.30 4.97
CA VAL A 800 26.93 -16.02 4.88
C VAL A 800 26.77 -15.38 6.27
N ARG A 801 26.51 -16.19 7.30
CA ARG A 801 26.35 -15.76 8.68
C ARG A 801 27.60 -15.03 9.17
N GLU A 802 28.78 -15.65 9.01
CA GLU A 802 30.06 -15.04 9.38
C GLU A 802 30.26 -13.68 8.71
N LEU A 803 29.94 -13.59 7.42
CA LEU A 803 30.08 -12.35 6.65
C LEU A 803 29.16 -11.23 7.15
N ILE A 804 27.92 -11.55 7.59
CA ILE A 804 26.95 -10.53 8.02
C ILE A 804 27.06 -10.15 9.50
N LEU A 805 27.83 -10.88 10.32
CA LEU A 805 28.03 -10.57 11.74
C LEU A 805 28.37 -9.10 12.04
N PRO A 806 29.19 -8.39 11.23
CA PRO A 806 29.50 -6.99 11.49
C PRO A 806 28.30 -6.04 11.35
N ILE A 807 27.31 -6.42 10.54
CA ILE A 807 26.18 -5.56 10.17
C ILE A 807 24.86 -5.95 10.84
N ILE A 808 24.78 -7.14 11.44
CA ILE A 808 23.55 -7.63 12.07
C ILE A 808 23.35 -7.03 13.46
N VAL A 809 22.11 -6.71 13.80
CA VAL A 809 21.63 -6.50 15.18
C VAL A 809 20.49 -7.47 15.38
N ARG A 810 20.60 -8.40 16.32
CA ARG A 810 19.55 -9.36 16.63
C ARG A 810 19.46 -9.56 18.12
N ARG A 811 18.25 -9.38 18.64
CA ARG A 811 17.83 -9.77 19.98
C ARG A 811 16.55 -10.57 19.89
N THR A 812 16.30 -11.39 20.90
CA THR A 812 15.08 -12.16 21.06
C THR A 812 14.27 -11.63 22.23
N CYS A 813 13.05 -12.14 22.42
CA CYS A 813 12.28 -11.88 23.63
C CYS A 813 13.01 -12.36 24.90
N ASP A 814 13.87 -13.39 24.78
CA ASP A 814 14.61 -14.01 25.87
C ASP A 814 15.94 -13.32 26.21
N SER A 815 16.42 -12.44 25.34
CA SER A 815 17.54 -11.53 25.58
C SER A 815 17.39 -10.84 26.92
N LYS A 816 18.51 -10.57 27.62
CA LYS A 816 18.44 -10.02 28.98
C LYS A 816 18.59 -8.51 28.99
N ASP A 817 17.75 -7.86 29.79
CA ASP A 817 17.97 -6.48 30.19
C ASP A 817 19.12 -6.38 31.21
N MET A 818 19.38 -5.16 31.70
CA MET A 818 20.42 -4.92 32.69
C MET A 818 20.19 -5.60 34.04
N ASP A 819 18.94 -5.93 34.36
CA ASP A 819 18.56 -6.62 35.59
C ASP A 819 18.64 -8.15 35.42
N GLY A 820 19.10 -8.64 34.26
CA GLY A 820 19.12 -10.06 33.93
C GLY A 820 17.75 -10.65 33.61
N LYS A 821 16.72 -9.81 33.40
CA LYS A 821 15.36 -10.25 33.06
C LYS A 821 15.17 -10.27 31.55
N PRO A 822 14.29 -11.14 31.01
CA PRO A 822 13.94 -11.12 29.59
C PRO A 822 13.45 -9.74 29.13
N LEU A 823 13.89 -9.28 27.96
CA LEU A 823 13.48 -7.99 27.36
C LEU A 823 11.96 -7.89 27.22
N LEU A 824 11.30 -9.01 26.92
CA LEU A 824 9.86 -9.14 26.94
C LEU A 824 9.49 -10.32 27.83
N PRO A 825 8.80 -10.11 28.97
CA PRO A 825 8.33 -11.19 29.83
C PRO A 825 7.12 -11.87 29.19
N MET A 826 7.35 -12.56 28.07
CA MET A 826 6.34 -13.37 27.43
C MET A 826 6.08 -14.61 28.30
N ARG A 827 4.82 -14.94 28.52
CA ARG A 827 4.47 -16.24 29.12
C ARG A 827 4.94 -17.32 28.16
N ARG A 828 5.49 -18.43 28.68
CA ARG A 828 5.78 -19.61 27.85
C ARG A 828 4.52 -19.99 27.09
N TYR A 829 4.55 -19.87 25.77
CA TYR A 829 3.45 -20.37 24.95
C TYR A 829 3.61 -21.87 24.75
N LYS A 830 2.49 -22.57 24.62
CA LYS A 830 2.47 -23.95 24.14
C LYS A 830 2.01 -23.89 22.70
N GLU A 831 2.89 -24.30 21.78
CA GLU A 831 2.48 -24.50 20.40
C GLU A 831 1.52 -25.70 20.35
N LEU A 832 0.26 -25.43 19.98
CA LEU A 832 -0.76 -26.46 19.81
C LEU A 832 -0.94 -26.69 18.31
N MET A 833 -0.44 -27.81 17.83
CA MET A 833 -0.66 -28.26 16.46
C MET A 833 -1.89 -29.16 16.43
N ALA A 834 -2.99 -28.64 15.88
CA ALA A 834 -4.20 -29.42 15.64
C ALA A 834 -4.15 -30.00 14.23
N TRP A 835 -4.22 -31.33 14.13
CA TRP A 835 -4.33 -32.02 12.85
C TRP A 835 -5.80 -32.32 12.58
N SER A 836 -6.33 -31.78 11.49
CA SER A 836 -7.66 -32.17 11.01
C SER A 836 -7.50 -33.23 9.93
N PRO A 837 -8.16 -34.39 10.03
CA PRO A 837 -8.23 -35.30 8.90
C PRO A 837 -9.01 -34.64 7.76
N LEU A 838 -8.65 -34.98 6.52
CA LEU A 838 -9.45 -34.63 5.36
C LEU A 838 -10.74 -35.46 5.34
N SER A 839 -11.83 -34.89 4.85
CA SER A 839 -13.05 -35.66 4.54
C SER A 839 -12.79 -36.68 3.43
N SER A 840 -13.68 -37.67 3.27
CA SER A 840 -13.60 -38.63 2.16
C SER A 840 -13.60 -37.96 0.79
N GLU A 841 -14.37 -36.88 0.64
CA GLU A 841 -14.49 -36.08 -0.58
C GLU A 841 -13.21 -35.29 -0.84
N GLU A 842 -12.69 -34.62 0.19
CA GLU A 842 -11.43 -33.86 0.13
C GLU A 842 -10.24 -34.76 -0.21
N GLN A 843 -10.18 -35.95 0.39
CA GLN A 843 -9.14 -36.95 0.11
C GLN A 843 -9.24 -37.44 -1.35
N ALA A 844 -10.45 -37.69 -1.86
CA ALA A 844 -10.64 -38.11 -3.26
C ALA A 844 -10.18 -37.02 -4.26
N VAL A 845 -10.43 -35.74 -3.93
CA VAL A 845 -9.95 -34.60 -4.73
C VAL A 845 -8.42 -34.50 -4.66
N LEU A 846 -7.83 -34.63 -3.47
CA LEU A 846 -6.38 -34.62 -3.29
C LEU A 846 -5.71 -35.76 -4.06
N ASP A 847 -6.27 -36.97 -4.03
CA ASP A 847 -5.80 -38.13 -4.77
C ASP A 847 -5.87 -37.88 -6.29
N MET A 848 -6.94 -37.22 -6.77
CA MET A 848 -7.06 -36.81 -8.17
C MET A 848 -5.98 -35.78 -8.55
N VAL A 849 -5.74 -34.77 -7.70
CA VAL A 849 -4.69 -33.76 -7.91
C VAL A 849 -3.30 -34.42 -7.96
N ASN A 850 -3.03 -35.33 -7.02
CA ASN A 850 -1.78 -36.07 -6.95
C ASN A 850 -1.57 -36.92 -8.21
N LYS A 851 -2.60 -37.64 -8.67
CA LYS A 851 -2.54 -38.41 -9.92
C LYS A 851 -2.25 -37.53 -11.13
N VAL A 852 -2.92 -36.38 -11.25
CA VAL A 852 -2.68 -35.41 -12.35
C VAL A 852 -1.26 -34.84 -12.27
N HIS A 853 -0.76 -34.58 -11.06
CA HIS A 853 0.62 -34.15 -10.84
C HIS A 853 1.63 -35.22 -11.30
N ASP A 854 1.41 -36.49 -10.94
CA ASP A 854 2.27 -37.60 -11.35
C ASP A 854 2.28 -37.79 -12.87
N GLU A 855 1.11 -37.72 -13.52
CA GLU A 855 0.99 -37.75 -14.97
C GLU A 855 1.81 -36.61 -15.62
N HIS A 856 1.73 -35.39 -15.08
CA HIS A 856 2.52 -34.25 -15.55
C HIS A 856 4.02 -34.45 -15.36
N VAL A 857 4.46 -34.97 -14.21
CA VAL A 857 5.88 -35.29 -13.96
C VAL A 857 6.38 -36.33 -14.97
N GLN A 858 5.60 -37.37 -15.28
CA GLN A 858 5.96 -38.38 -16.26
C GLN A 858 6.02 -37.83 -17.69
N LEU A 859 5.08 -36.97 -18.08
CA LEU A 859 5.09 -36.32 -19.39
C LEU A 859 6.30 -35.39 -19.55
N ARG A 860 6.68 -34.63 -18.51
CA ARG A 860 7.91 -33.83 -18.50
C ARG A 860 9.17 -34.68 -18.66
N LYS A 861 9.25 -35.83 -17.97
CA LYS A 861 10.38 -36.77 -18.13
C LYS A 861 10.50 -37.29 -19.58
N ARG A 862 9.39 -37.37 -20.30
CA ARG A 862 9.33 -37.77 -21.72
C ARG A 862 9.51 -36.60 -22.70
N GLY A 863 9.69 -35.37 -22.22
CA GLY A 863 9.78 -34.17 -23.06
C GLY A 863 8.48 -33.77 -23.74
N LEU A 864 7.34 -34.28 -23.28
CA LEU A 864 6.02 -33.99 -23.83
C LEU A 864 5.38 -32.78 -23.13
N LEU A 865 4.67 -31.95 -23.90
CA LEU A 865 3.87 -30.85 -23.37
C LEU A 865 2.64 -31.40 -22.64
N PHE A 866 2.45 -30.97 -21.40
CA PHE A 866 1.28 -31.28 -20.60
C PHE A 866 0.18 -30.28 -20.91
N ASP A 867 -0.98 -30.75 -21.34
CA ASP A 867 -2.19 -29.93 -21.44
C ASP A 867 -2.84 -29.89 -20.04
N PRO A 868 -2.78 -28.74 -19.33
CA PRO A 868 -3.24 -28.70 -17.95
C PRO A 868 -4.75 -28.93 -17.89
N LYS A 869 -5.17 -30.06 -17.32
CA LYS A 869 -6.55 -30.22 -16.88
C LYS A 869 -6.83 -29.17 -15.80
N VAL A 870 -7.67 -28.20 -16.14
CA VAL A 870 -8.17 -27.21 -15.19
C VAL A 870 -9.13 -27.95 -14.26
N LEU A 871 -8.65 -28.28 -13.06
CA LEU A 871 -9.52 -28.71 -11.97
C LEU A 871 -10.22 -27.46 -11.43
N VAL A 872 -11.50 -27.34 -11.73
CA VAL A 872 -12.35 -26.26 -11.20
C VAL A 872 -12.71 -26.64 -9.75
N TRP A 873 -12.10 -25.94 -8.80
CA TRP A 873 -12.32 -26.08 -7.36
C TRP A 873 -13.59 -25.32 -6.94
N GLU A 874 -14.78 -25.88 -7.16
CA GLU A 874 -16.03 -25.17 -6.86
C GLU A 874 -16.55 -25.32 -5.41
N ASP A 875 -16.20 -26.35 -4.61
CA ASP A 875 -17.00 -26.65 -3.39
C ASP A 875 -16.24 -27.07 -2.10
N PHE A 876 -14.94 -26.77 -1.90
CA PHE A 876 -14.16 -27.31 -0.76
C PHE A 876 -14.51 -26.75 0.65
N LEU A 877 -15.16 -25.59 0.77
CA LEU A 877 -15.35 -24.91 2.08
C LEU A 877 -16.81 -24.86 2.57
N MET A 878 -17.74 -25.55 1.91
CA MET A 878 -19.18 -25.51 2.23
C MET A 878 -19.77 -26.90 2.49
N GLY A 879 -18.94 -27.89 2.82
CA GLY A 879 -19.35 -29.24 3.21
C GLY A 879 -19.48 -29.40 4.72
#